data_AF-A0A7S9NE26-F1
#
_entry.id   AF-A0A7S9NE26-F1
#
_cell.length_a   1.000
_cell.length_b   1.000
_cell.length_c   1.000
_cell.angle_alpha   90.00
_cell.angle_beta   90.00
_cell.angle_gamma   90.00
#
_symmetry.space_group_name_H-M   'P 1'
#
loop_
_entity.id
_entity.type
_entity.pdbx_description
1 polymer ?
#
loop_
_entity_poly.entity_id
_entity_poly.type
_entity_poly.pdbx_seq_one_letter_code
_entity_poly.pdbx_strand_id
1 'polypeptide(L)'
;MRNFDRLVTFYLLRAVLYYGLFDKVNGRTADRAIEGLGYGEEQIKAIGGMSNFLKELKKRHDDILKNIPKFPAVLDKNLKMISEKLNLDETQKQILGFLIVVLNSRALENTIGKIEDIHNSDFNKMIAIILNLPQRAVNNALKHDGKLIGSGLLVILSHEDTFCCKYGFINGDFAFEIFENKNYFNQIFLESIVPCGKGDLKSCDYGHIKDELALTLEYLKNAISTKRHGVNILLYGPAGTGKTEFAKLVAKEIGLKLFEVAYNKFENNKRAANRYLAYTLAQNVLSDNILLMYDEAEDIFSLDNGIMTNKAAINRVLENNKIATIWITNKVQDMDEAVLRRFDIAINLPIPDEKTRKRIIEKYSNGLSTKESVKRLLGYTSLSPAVIQKAAKVALSLDKFDKQKAFEMVIDNTLKSQGHSKDKSADQGLSLPQSYNVEFINASTDLDRLTHGIKESCNARICIYGAAGTGKSAYAKFVAKSLNKPLVLKKSSDLINSYIGETEKNIAQAFKEAREKGAVLVFDEVDSFLQDRSSAVRNWEVSQVNEMLVQMENFEGIFIATTNLLDRLDSASIRRFDMKIEFSYLKSEQALSLFKKECEILGLKASSSDLKLVGSFAFLTPGDFAAVLRANKFSPLADASEFVNRLNDEIRYKKIENERRVGF
;
A
#
# COMPACT_ATOMS: atom_id res chain seq x y z
N MET A 1 -48.70 27.52 3.13
CA MET A 1 -47.29 27.15 2.96
C MET A 1 -46.97 26.03 3.93
N ARG A 2 -46.32 24.95 3.47
CA ARG A 2 -45.80 23.92 4.39
C ARG A 2 -44.77 24.59 5.30
N ASN A 3 -44.59 24.12 6.54
CA ASN A 3 -43.65 24.75 7.50
C ASN A 3 -42.23 24.91 6.92
N PHE A 4 -41.82 24.02 6.03
CA PHE A 4 -40.57 24.10 5.29
C PHE A 4 -40.47 25.32 4.37
N ASP A 5 -41.49 25.60 3.54
CA ASP A 5 -41.47 26.76 2.63
C ASP A 5 -41.41 28.08 3.38
N ARG A 6 -42.08 28.16 4.55
CA ARG A 6 -41.99 29.34 5.44
C ARG A 6 -40.57 29.50 6.00
N LEU A 7 -39.91 28.40 6.38
CA LEU A 7 -38.53 28.42 6.87
C LEU A 7 -37.53 28.84 5.78
N VAL A 8 -37.68 28.28 4.57
CA VAL A 8 -36.88 28.65 3.39
C VAL A 8 -37.04 30.14 3.07
N THR A 9 -38.29 30.61 3.01
CA THR A 9 -38.60 32.04 2.81
C THR A 9 -37.94 32.90 3.89
N PHE A 10 -38.01 32.49 5.16
CA PHE A 10 -37.43 33.22 6.27
C PHE A 10 -35.91 33.37 6.14
N TYR A 11 -35.19 32.30 5.79
CA TYR A 11 -33.75 32.37 5.56
C TYR A 11 -33.38 33.22 4.34
N LEU A 12 -34.10 33.11 3.23
CA LEU A 12 -33.88 33.95 2.04
C LEU A 12 -34.10 35.44 2.35
N LEU A 13 -35.17 35.79 3.07
CA LEU A 13 -35.43 37.18 3.48
C LEU A 13 -34.28 37.74 4.31
N ARG A 14 -33.72 36.95 5.23
CA ARG A 14 -32.60 37.40 6.06
C ARG A 14 -31.29 37.53 5.29
N ALA A 15 -31.04 36.62 4.35
CA ALA A 15 -29.90 36.73 3.45
C ALA A 15 -30.00 38.01 2.60
N VAL A 16 -31.18 38.29 2.03
CA VAL A 16 -31.42 39.50 1.24
C VAL A 16 -31.31 40.77 2.08
N LEU A 17 -32.07 40.87 3.18
CA LEU A 17 -32.24 42.11 3.93
C LEU A 17 -31.05 42.48 4.80
N TYR A 18 -30.36 41.49 5.38
CA TYR A 18 -29.34 41.74 6.41
C TYR A 18 -27.93 41.37 5.97
N TYR A 19 -27.77 40.37 5.12
CA TYR A 19 -26.45 40.04 4.56
C TYR A 19 -26.11 40.89 3.33
N GLY A 20 -27.12 41.53 2.72
CA GLY A 20 -26.97 42.32 1.50
C GLY A 20 -26.75 41.41 0.30
N LEU A 21 -27.51 40.31 0.20
CA LEU A 21 -27.26 39.27 -0.80
C LEU A 21 -27.26 39.81 -2.23
N PHE A 22 -28.20 40.71 -2.57
CA PHE A 22 -28.29 41.29 -3.91
C PHE A 22 -27.08 42.14 -4.31
N ASP A 23 -26.37 42.72 -3.33
CA ASP A 23 -25.15 43.48 -3.60
C ASP A 23 -23.94 42.56 -3.85
N LYS A 24 -24.10 41.26 -3.57
CA LYS A 24 -23.05 40.23 -3.60
C LYS A 24 -23.23 39.18 -4.68
N VAL A 25 -24.36 39.19 -5.39
CA VAL A 25 -24.66 38.23 -6.46
C VAL A 25 -25.19 38.96 -7.69
N ASN A 26 -24.79 38.51 -8.88
CA ASN A 26 -25.11 39.18 -10.14
C ASN A 26 -26.11 38.38 -11.00
N GLY A 27 -26.86 39.10 -11.84
CA GLY A 27 -27.73 38.57 -12.90
C GLY A 27 -28.60 37.39 -12.45
N ARG A 28 -28.41 36.23 -13.08
CA ARG A 28 -29.21 35.01 -12.87
C ARG A 28 -29.30 34.54 -11.41
N THR A 29 -28.32 34.83 -10.56
CA THR A 29 -28.36 34.41 -9.15
C THR A 29 -29.27 35.31 -8.32
N ALA A 30 -29.29 36.61 -8.62
CA ALA A 30 -30.24 37.56 -8.04
C ALA A 30 -31.67 37.22 -8.48
N ASP A 31 -31.87 36.90 -9.75
CA ASP A 31 -33.18 36.51 -10.30
C ASP A 31 -33.73 35.25 -9.61
N ARG A 32 -32.88 34.25 -9.37
CA ARG A 32 -33.28 33.04 -8.64
C ARG A 32 -33.62 33.30 -7.17
N ALA A 33 -32.94 34.25 -6.52
CA ALA A 33 -33.27 34.66 -5.16
C ALA A 33 -34.65 35.33 -5.09
N ILE A 34 -34.95 36.16 -6.09
CA ILE A 34 -36.25 36.82 -6.30
C ILE A 34 -37.35 35.78 -6.55
N GLU A 35 -37.13 34.84 -7.47
CA GLU A 35 -38.04 33.72 -7.75
C GLU A 35 -38.28 32.86 -6.50
N GLY A 36 -37.21 32.57 -5.74
CA GLY A 36 -37.28 31.82 -4.48
C GLY A 36 -38.10 32.50 -3.38
N LEU A 37 -38.20 33.83 -3.41
CA LEU A 37 -39.10 34.61 -2.56
C LEU A 37 -40.55 34.62 -3.09
N GLY A 38 -40.80 34.08 -4.28
CA GLY A 38 -42.10 34.00 -4.92
C GLY A 38 -42.46 35.25 -5.73
N TYR A 39 -41.47 36.03 -6.18
CA TYR A 39 -41.68 37.19 -7.02
C TYR A 39 -41.13 36.96 -8.43
N GLY A 40 -41.80 37.50 -9.45
CA GLY A 40 -41.28 37.60 -10.82
C GLY A 40 -40.85 39.01 -11.19
N GLU A 41 -40.12 39.17 -12.30
CA GLU A 41 -39.66 40.50 -12.77
C GLU A 41 -40.80 41.51 -12.96
N GLU A 42 -41.94 41.08 -13.52
CA GLU A 42 -43.09 41.95 -13.74
C GLU A 42 -43.72 42.43 -12.44
N GLN A 43 -43.72 41.59 -11.40
CA GLN A 43 -44.22 41.97 -10.08
C GLN A 43 -43.30 42.99 -9.40
N ILE A 44 -41.98 42.86 -9.55
CA ILE A 44 -41.03 43.85 -9.03
C ILE A 44 -41.20 45.20 -9.74
N LYS A 45 -41.38 45.19 -11.07
CA LYS A 45 -41.69 46.40 -11.84
C LYS A 45 -42.99 47.05 -11.35
N ALA A 46 -44.02 46.25 -11.07
CA ALA A 46 -45.29 46.74 -10.51
C ALA A 46 -45.16 47.32 -9.09
N ILE A 47 -44.21 46.84 -8.28
CA ILE A 47 -43.94 47.35 -6.91
C ILE A 47 -43.18 48.71 -6.94
N GLY A 48 -42.72 49.16 -8.11
CA GLY A 48 -42.07 50.46 -8.27
C GLY A 48 -40.57 50.45 -7.98
N GLY A 49 -39.89 49.34 -8.30
CA GLY A 49 -38.43 49.23 -8.26
C GLY A 49 -37.85 48.72 -6.93
N MET A 50 -36.52 48.58 -6.89
CA MET A 50 -35.80 47.82 -5.86
C MET A 50 -35.99 48.35 -4.43
N SER A 51 -36.08 49.67 -4.25
CA SER A 51 -36.28 50.29 -2.93
C SER A 51 -37.63 49.93 -2.31
N ASN A 52 -38.71 49.96 -3.10
CA ASN A 52 -40.04 49.56 -2.64
C ASN A 52 -40.14 48.04 -2.47
N PHE A 53 -39.45 47.28 -3.32
CA PHE A 53 -39.35 45.83 -3.16
C PHE A 53 -38.70 45.45 -1.83
N LEU A 54 -37.57 46.06 -1.45
CA LEU A 54 -36.93 45.82 -0.15
C LEU A 54 -37.83 46.20 1.04
N LYS A 55 -38.63 47.26 0.94
CA LYS A 55 -39.62 47.61 1.98
C LYS A 55 -40.70 46.55 2.12
N GLU A 56 -41.20 46.01 1.02
CA GLU A 56 -42.19 44.92 1.01
C GLU A 56 -41.61 43.63 1.61
N LEU A 57 -40.36 43.27 1.23
CA LEU A 57 -39.66 42.13 1.83
C LEU A 57 -39.48 42.31 3.34
N LYS A 58 -39.16 43.52 3.82
CA LYS A 58 -39.06 43.83 5.24
C LYS A 58 -40.39 43.64 5.96
N LYS A 59 -41.50 44.12 5.41
CA LYS A 59 -42.84 43.91 5.95
C LYS A 59 -43.17 42.41 6.05
N ARG A 60 -42.90 41.64 4.99
CA ARG A 60 -43.09 40.18 4.99
C ARG A 60 -42.21 39.47 6.02
N HIS A 61 -40.98 39.93 6.21
CA HIS A 61 -40.09 39.42 7.26
C HIS A 61 -40.65 39.71 8.66
N ASP A 62 -41.10 40.92 8.92
CA ASP A 62 -41.70 41.33 10.20
C ASP A 62 -42.97 40.52 10.52
N ASP A 63 -43.77 40.19 9.51
CA ASP A 63 -44.93 39.31 9.67
C ASP A 63 -44.53 37.86 10.00
N ILE A 64 -43.45 37.35 9.42
CA ILE A 64 -42.92 36.02 9.76
C ILE A 64 -42.34 36.01 11.19
N LEU A 65 -41.70 37.08 11.66
CA LEU A 65 -41.15 37.18 13.01
C LEU A 65 -42.20 37.00 14.12
N LYS A 66 -43.47 37.35 13.85
CA LYS A 66 -44.59 37.10 14.80
C LYS A 66 -44.75 35.62 15.15
N ASN A 67 -44.36 34.72 14.24
CA ASN A 67 -44.35 33.28 14.46
C ASN A 67 -43.21 32.65 13.66
N ILE A 68 -42.01 32.65 14.28
CA ILE A 68 -40.77 32.18 13.66
C ILE A 68 -40.93 30.71 13.23
N PRO A 69 -40.67 30.38 11.95
CA PRO A 69 -40.80 29.03 11.46
C PRO A 69 -39.79 28.10 12.16
N LYS A 70 -40.26 26.93 12.57
CA LYS A 70 -39.43 25.87 13.15
C LYS A 70 -38.99 24.89 12.07
N PHE A 71 -37.97 24.09 12.37
CA PHE A 71 -37.61 22.96 11.51
C PHE A 71 -38.81 22.02 11.28
N PRO A 72 -38.93 21.39 10.10
CA PRO A 72 -39.91 20.33 9.86
C PRO A 72 -39.85 19.26 10.95
N ALA A 73 -40.99 18.67 11.32
CA ALA A 73 -41.09 17.82 12.51
C ALA A 73 -40.12 16.62 12.49
N VAL A 74 -39.85 16.03 11.32
CA VAL A 74 -38.88 14.94 11.18
C VAL A 74 -37.45 15.45 11.39
N LEU A 75 -37.06 16.51 10.68
CA LEU A 75 -35.74 17.12 10.83
C LEU A 75 -35.49 17.60 12.27
N ASP A 76 -36.45 18.27 12.92
CA ASP A 76 -36.31 18.74 14.31
C ASP A 76 -36.07 17.57 15.27
N LYS A 77 -36.81 16.46 15.10
CA LYS A 77 -36.64 15.25 15.92
C LYS A 77 -35.24 14.64 15.70
N ASN A 78 -34.79 14.56 14.45
CA ASN A 78 -33.48 14.02 14.11
C ASN A 78 -32.34 14.89 14.66
N LEU A 79 -32.44 16.21 14.52
CA LEU A 79 -31.47 17.16 15.04
C LEU A 79 -31.40 17.10 16.58
N LYS A 80 -32.54 16.95 17.27
CA LYS A 80 -32.56 16.75 18.73
C LYS A 80 -31.83 15.46 19.13
N MET A 81 -32.16 14.34 18.49
CA MET A 81 -31.49 13.07 18.75
C MET A 81 -29.97 13.14 18.52
N ILE A 82 -29.54 13.77 17.41
CA ILE A 82 -28.12 13.98 17.12
C ILE A 82 -27.47 14.85 18.18
N SER A 83 -28.12 15.95 18.56
CA SER A 83 -27.58 16.91 19.53
C SER A 83 -27.42 16.27 20.90
N GLU A 84 -28.37 15.44 21.33
CA GLU A 84 -28.27 14.67 22.57
C GLU A 84 -27.10 13.67 22.51
N LYS A 85 -27.00 12.88 21.44
CA LYS A 85 -25.93 11.86 21.31
C LYS A 85 -24.52 12.44 21.22
N LEU A 86 -24.37 13.60 20.57
CA LEU A 86 -23.07 14.25 20.34
C LEU A 86 -22.82 15.42 21.31
N ASN A 87 -23.72 15.63 22.27
CA ASN A 87 -23.71 16.77 23.20
C ASN A 87 -23.62 18.13 22.49
N LEU A 88 -24.26 18.32 21.34
CA LEU A 88 -24.24 19.59 20.62
C LEU A 88 -25.13 20.63 21.33
N ASP A 89 -24.65 21.87 21.38
CA ASP A 89 -25.44 22.99 21.88
C ASP A 89 -26.47 23.48 20.84
N GLU A 90 -27.34 24.40 21.26
CA GLU A 90 -28.39 24.94 20.38
C GLU A 90 -27.82 25.70 19.18
N THR A 91 -26.65 26.33 19.31
CA THR A 91 -25.98 27.03 18.20
C THR A 91 -25.55 26.02 17.14
N GLN A 92 -24.91 24.94 17.56
CA GLN A 92 -24.44 23.87 16.67
C GLN A 92 -25.62 23.14 16.02
N LYS A 93 -26.70 22.90 16.76
CA LYS A 93 -27.95 22.33 16.22
C LYS A 93 -28.55 23.21 15.13
N GLN A 94 -28.62 24.51 15.36
CA GLN A 94 -29.16 25.47 14.37
C GLN A 94 -28.30 25.57 13.12
N ILE A 95 -26.97 25.59 13.27
CA ILE A 95 -26.04 25.60 12.14
C ILE A 95 -26.17 24.31 11.32
N LEU A 96 -26.18 23.15 11.97
CA LEU A 96 -26.35 21.86 11.29
C LEU A 96 -27.68 21.79 10.53
N GLY A 97 -28.78 22.17 11.19
CA GLY A 97 -30.10 22.22 10.57
C GLY A 97 -30.17 23.20 9.40
N PHE A 98 -29.52 24.36 9.50
CA PHE A 98 -29.43 25.32 8.41
C PHE A 98 -28.73 24.75 7.18
N LEU A 99 -27.57 24.12 7.35
CA LEU A 99 -26.83 23.51 6.24
C LEU A 99 -27.66 22.43 5.54
N ILE A 100 -28.38 21.60 6.30
CA ILE A 100 -29.30 20.59 5.77
C ILE A 100 -30.45 21.25 4.99
N VAL A 101 -31.03 22.33 5.51
CA VAL A 101 -32.13 23.05 4.83
C VAL A 101 -31.66 23.70 3.53
N VAL A 102 -30.43 24.23 3.48
CA VAL A 102 -29.86 24.78 2.24
C VAL A 102 -29.77 23.70 1.16
N LEU A 103 -29.25 22.51 1.49
CA LEU A 103 -29.10 21.42 0.52
C LEU A 103 -30.44 20.77 0.09
N ASN A 104 -31.48 20.88 0.91
CA ASN A 104 -32.82 20.36 0.59
C ASN A 104 -33.74 21.39 -0.08
N SER A 105 -33.27 22.61 -0.34
CA SER A 105 -34.07 23.67 -0.96
C SER A 105 -33.36 24.22 -2.18
N ARG A 106 -33.88 23.89 -3.37
CA ARG A 106 -33.38 24.44 -4.65
C ARG A 106 -33.30 25.97 -4.65
N ALA A 107 -34.23 26.65 -3.98
CA ALA A 107 -34.22 28.10 -3.88
C ALA A 107 -33.03 28.60 -3.06
N LEU A 108 -32.82 28.07 -1.84
CA LEU A 108 -31.66 28.45 -1.03
C LEU A 108 -30.34 28.00 -1.64
N GLU A 109 -30.27 26.80 -2.18
CA GLU A 109 -29.08 26.25 -2.83
C GLU A 109 -28.67 27.10 -4.04
N ASN A 110 -29.61 27.47 -4.92
CA ASN A 110 -29.26 28.29 -6.08
C ASN A 110 -28.85 29.72 -5.72
N THR A 111 -29.29 30.21 -4.57
CA THR A 111 -29.12 31.60 -4.14
C THR A 111 -27.92 31.78 -3.23
N ILE A 112 -27.76 30.92 -2.22
CA ILE A 112 -26.66 30.92 -1.25
C ILE A 112 -25.52 30.01 -1.72
N GLY A 113 -25.85 28.90 -2.38
CA GLY A 113 -24.89 27.91 -2.83
C GLY A 113 -23.93 28.41 -3.90
N LYS A 114 -24.39 29.31 -4.79
CA LYS A 114 -23.64 29.82 -5.94
C LYS A 114 -22.97 31.18 -5.71
N ILE A 115 -22.78 31.58 -4.46
CA ILE A 115 -21.98 32.77 -4.19
C ILE A 115 -20.51 32.35 -4.28
N GLU A 116 -19.87 32.74 -5.38
CA GLU A 116 -18.45 32.49 -5.70
C GLU A 116 -17.55 33.51 -4.98
N ASP A 117 -16.25 33.20 -4.87
CA ASP A 117 -15.19 34.09 -4.34
C ASP A 117 -15.38 34.59 -2.89
N ILE A 118 -16.08 33.82 -2.06
CA ILE A 118 -16.26 34.15 -0.63
C ILE A 118 -15.21 33.45 0.25
N HIS A 119 -14.45 34.22 1.03
CA HIS A 119 -13.55 33.69 2.03
C HIS A 119 -14.30 33.01 3.21
N ASN A 120 -13.66 32.08 3.91
CA ASN A 120 -14.25 31.33 5.04
C ASN A 120 -14.90 32.23 6.12
N SER A 121 -14.29 33.37 6.42
CA SER A 121 -14.78 34.36 7.38
C SER A 121 -16.14 34.94 6.97
N ASP A 122 -16.37 35.09 5.68
CA ASP A 122 -17.59 35.69 5.12
C ASP A 122 -18.73 34.67 5.09
N PHE A 123 -18.45 33.38 4.88
CA PHE A 123 -19.44 32.31 5.06
C PHE A 123 -19.93 32.22 6.51
N ASN A 124 -19.02 32.26 7.49
CA ASN A 124 -19.41 32.26 8.90
C ASN A 124 -20.23 33.50 9.28
N LYS A 125 -19.85 34.67 8.73
CA LYS A 125 -20.60 35.92 8.91
C LYS A 125 -22.00 35.82 8.32
N MET A 126 -22.14 35.23 7.13
CA MET A 126 -23.43 34.98 6.48
C MET A 126 -24.31 34.08 7.33
N ILE A 127 -23.79 32.94 7.81
CA ILE A 127 -24.53 32.02 8.68
C ILE A 127 -24.98 32.73 9.97
N ALA A 128 -24.10 33.53 10.58
CA ALA A 128 -24.42 34.32 11.78
C ALA A 128 -25.59 35.28 11.54
N ILE A 129 -25.56 36.02 10.43
CA ILE A 129 -26.60 36.98 10.06
C ILE A 129 -27.93 36.29 9.73
N ILE A 130 -27.90 35.19 8.97
CA ILE A 130 -29.12 34.46 8.58
C ILE A 130 -29.77 33.75 9.78
N LEU A 131 -28.98 33.28 10.74
CA LEU A 131 -29.50 32.58 11.92
C LEU A 131 -29.76 33.48 13.13
N ASN A 132 -29.32 34.74 13.11
CA ASN A 132 -29.33 35.64 14.28
C ASN A 132 -28.41 35.18 15.41
N LEU A 133 -27.28 34.57 15.06
CA LEU A 133 -26.35 34.03 16.04
C LEU A 133 -25.17 34.98 16.22
N PRO A 134 -24.59 35.06 17.42
CA PRO A 134 -23.34 35.79 17.61
C PRO A 134 -22.26 35.23 16.69
N GLN A 135 -21.59 36.08 15.91
CA GLN A 135 -20.55 35.64 14.96
C GLN A 135 -19.44 34.82 15.63
N ARG A 136 -19.07 35.16 16.87
CA ARG A 136 -18.12 34.38 17.67
C ARG A 136 -18.60 32.96 17.94
N ALA A 137 -19.89 32.75 18.17
CA ALA A 137 -20.47 31.42 18.41
C ALA A 137 -20.45 30.56 17.14
N VAL A 138 -20.78 31.16 15.99
CA VAL A 138 -20.68 30.48 14.68
C VAL A 138 -19.22 30.12 14.35
N ASN A 139 -18.29 31.06 14.52
CA ASN A 139 -16.86 30.80 14.34
C ASN A 139 -16.36 29.67 15.26
N ASN A 140 -16.81 29.64 16.52
CA ASN A 140 -16.45 28.59 17.46
C ASN A 140 -17.05 27.21 17.12
N ALA A 141 -18.21 27.17 16.49
CA ALA A 141 -18.83 25.93 16.04
C ALA A 141 -18.15 25.35 14.78
N LEU A 142 -17.78 26.23 13.84
CA LEU A 142 -17.24 25.86 12.51
C LEU A 142 -15.71 25.91 12.40
N LYS A 143 -14.99 26.35 13.44
CA LYS A 143 -13.52 26.20 13.48
C LYS A 143 -13.13 24.73 13.45
N HIS A 144 -11.91 24.42 12.97
CA HIS A 144 -11.44 23.04 12.82
C HIS A 144 -11.40 22.22 14.13
N ASP A 145 -11.33 22.87 15.29
CA ASP A 145 -11.40 22.27 16.63
C ASP A 145 -12.75 22.48 17.33
N GLY A 146 -13.74 22.97 16.60
CA GLY A 146 -15.09 23.19 17.09
C GLY A 146 -15.84 21.88 17.28
N LYS A 147 -16.80 21.86 18.21
CA LYS A 147 -17.54 20.65 18.57
C LYS A 147 -18.33 20.04 17.41
N LEU A 148 -18.82 20.87 16.48
CA LEU A 148 -19.57 20.41 15.32
C LEU A 148 -18.67 19.70 14.30
N ILE A 149 -17.49 20.28 13.99
CA ILE A 149 -16.51 19.63 13.10
C ILE A 149 -15.91 18.39 13.77
N GLY A 150 -15.52 18.52 15.05
CA GLY A 150 -15.00 17.42 15.85
C GLY A 150 -16.01 16.30 16.17
N SER A 151 -17.28 16.46 15.80
CA SER A 151 -18.32 15.44 16.00
C SER A 151 -18.26 14.29 14.99
N GLY A 152 -17.60 14.48 13.85
CA GLY A 152 -17.58 13.50 12.75
C GLY A 152 -18.80 13.53 11.83
N LEU A 153 -19.68 14.55 11.94
CA LEU A 153 -20.82 14.73 11.03
C LEU A 153 -20.52 15.62 9.82
N LEU A 154 -19.61 16.57 9.97
CA LEU A 154 -19.39 17.68 9.05
C LEU A 154 -17.89 17.88 8.84
N VAL A 155 -17.47 18.00 7.57
CA VAL A 155 -16.13 18.41 7.17
C VAL A 155 -16.21 19.71 6.36
N ILE A 156 -15.21 20.57 6.52
CA ILE A 156 -15.06 21.78 5.71
C ILE A 156 -13.94 21.53 4.69
N LEU A 157 -14.27 21.63 3.41
CA LEU A 157 -13.35 21.47 2.30
C LEU A 157 -12.72 22.82 1.95
N SER A 158 -11.40 22.91 2.10
CA SER A 158 -10.63 24.15 1.98
C SER A 158 -10.42 24.64 0.55
N HIS A 159 -10.50 23.74 -0.43
CA HIS A 159 -10.28 24.03 -1.86
C HIS A 159 -11.58 24.36 -2.61
N GLU A 160 -12.70 24.42 -1.89
CA GLU A 160 -14.02 24.66 -2.45
C GLU A 160 -14.46 26.10 -2.14
N ASP A 161 -14.61 26.90 -3.19
CA ASP A 161 -15.02 28.30 -3.13
C ASP A 161 -16.56 28.46 -3.18
N THR A 162 -17.27 27.38 -3.48
CA THR A 162 -18.73 27.32 -3.53
C THR A 162 -19.31 26.87 -2.18
N PHE A 163 -20.28 27.59 -1.62
CA PHE A 163 -20.86 27.29 -0.30
C PHE A 163 -21.35 25.83 -0.18
N CYS A 164 -22.04 25.31 -1.19
CA CYS A 164 -22.57 23.94 -1.16
C CYS A 164 -21.48 22.86 -1.23
N CYS A 165 -20.39 23.12 -1.95
CA CYS A 165 -19.28 22.18 -2.06
C CYS A 165 -18.36 22.26 -0.83
N LYS A 166 -18.36 23.39 -0.12
CA LYS A 166 -17.53 23.64 1.05
C LYS A 166 -17.85 22.73 2.24
N TYR A 167 -19.11 22.39 2.44
CA TYR A 167 -19.56 21.61 3.59
C TYR A 167 -19.89 20.18 3.16
N GLY A 168 -19.05 19.23 3.53
CA GLY A 168 -19.27 17.79 3.31
C GLY A 168 -19.85 17.11 4.54
N PHE A 169 -20.74 16.14 4.35
CA PHE A 169 -21.27 15.29 5.42
C PHE A 169 -20.61 13.91 5.43
N ILE A 170 -20.92 13.11 6.45
CA ILE A 170 -20.44 11.73 6.62
C ILE A 170 -20.71 10.82 5.39
N ASN A 171 -21.76 11.10 4.62
CA ASN A 171 -21.97 10.58 3.27
C ASN A 171 -22.77 11.59 2.41
N GLY A 172 -22.88 11.33 1.11
CA GLY A 172 -23.57 12.21 0.16
C GLY A 172 -25.08 12.36 0.42
N ASP A 173 -25.72 11.31 0.94
CA ASP A 173 -27.17 11.29 1.13
C ASP A 173 -27.62 11.87 2.49
N PHE A 174 -26.68 12.12 3.41
CA PHE A 174 -26.98 12.47 4.81
C PHE A 174 -27.97 13.61 4.94
N ALA A 175 -27.76 14.70 4.20
CA ALA A 175 -28.61 15.88 4.28
C ALA A 175 -30.04 15.59 3.80
N PHE A 176 -30.21 14.78 2.76
CA PHE A 176 -31.52 14.43 2.21
C PHE A 176 -32.26 13.43 3.10
N GLU A 177 -31.55 12.37 3.49
CA GLU A 177 -32.12 11.28 4.27
C GLU A 177 -32.51 11.70 5.68
N ILE A 178 -31.71 12.56 6.34
CA ILE A 178 -32.05 13.06 7.68
C ILE A 178 -33.26 14.01 7.66
N PHE A 179 -33.61 14.55 6.49
CA PHE A 179 -34.77 15.40 6.31
C PHE A 179 -36.07 14.59 6.29
N GLU A 180 -36.04 13.39 5.69
CA GLU A 180 -37.22 12.54 5.46
C GLU A 180 -37.35 11.36 6.44
N ASN A 181 -36.23 10.79 6.90
CA ASN A 181 -36.19 9.53 7.64
C ASN A 181 -35.80 9.68 9.12
N LYS A 182 -36.73 9.32 10.02
CA LYS A 182 -36.60 9.52 11.49
C LYS A 182 -35.47 8.75 12.19
N ASN A 183 -34.87 7.75 11.55
CA ASN A 183 -33.87 6.87 12.16
C ASN A 183 -32.56 6.81 11.35
N TYR A 184 -32.41 7.64 10.32
CA TYR A 184 -31.30 7.54 9.38
C TYR A 184 -29.93 7.67 10.06
N PHE A 185 -29.78 8.54 11.05
CA PHE A 185 -28.53 8.68 11.80
C PHE A 185 -28.07 7.37 12.47
N ASN A 186 -29.00 6.55 12.98
CA ASN A 186 -28.64 5.26 13.56
C ASN A 186 -28.27 4.24 12.46
N GLN A 187 -28.95 4.30 11.32
CA GLN A 187 -28.69 3.43 10.17
C GLN A 187 -27.28 3.69 9.61
N ILE A 188 -26.97 4.94 9.24
CA ILE A 188 -25.67 5.31 8.68
C ILE A 188 -24.52 5.01 9.66
N PHE A 189 -24.76 5.17 10.96
CA PHE A 189 -23.79 4.82 11.99
C PHE A 189 -23.48 3.32 11.99
N LEU A 190 -24.50 2.45 11.90
CA LEU A 190 -24.32 1.00 11.83
C LEU A 190 -23.74 0.52 10.49
N GLU A 191 -23.99 1.25 9.40
CA GLU A 191 -23.39 0.98 8.09
C GLU A 191 -21.90 1.36 8.05
N SER A 192 -21.53 2.44 8.75
CA SER A 192 -20.17 2.97 8.75
C SER A 192 -19.28 2.32 9.82
N ILE A 193 -19.86 1.81 10.91
CA ILE A 193 -19.15 1.16 12.02
C ILE A 193 -19.71 -0.24 12.24
N VAL A 194 -18.98 -1.24 11.73
CA VAL A 194 -19.46 -2.63 11.62
C VAL A 194 -18.76 -3.52 12.64
N PRO A 195 -19.48 -4.37 13.40
CA PRO A 195 -18.82 -5.32 14.30
C PRO A 195 -17.99 -6.32 13.52
N CYS A 196 -16.73 -6.52 13.94
CA CYS A 196 -15.87 -7.51 13.35
C CYS A 196 -16.36 -8.94 13.65
N GLY A 197 -16.29 -9.82 12.65
CA GLY A 197 -16.50 -11.25 12.84
C GLY A 197 -15.45 -11.88 13.77
N LYS A 198 -15.70 -13.12 14.20
CA LYS A 198 -14.74 -13.88 15.02
C LYS A 198 -13.45 -14.14 14.23
N GLY A 199 -12.31 -13.99 14.90
CA GLY A 199 -11.01 -14.38 14.35
C GLY A 199 -10.77 -15.88 14.46
N ASP A 200 -10.06 -16.43 13.48
CA ASP A 200 -9.76 -17.85 13.37
C ASP A 200 -8.38 -18.22 13.96
N LEU A 201 -7.48 -17.24 14.07
CA LEU A 201 -6.10 -17.43 14.53
C LEU A 201 -5.99 -17.35 16.06
N LYS A 202 -5.02 -18.08 16.61
CA LYS A 202 -4.72 -18.16 18.04
C LYS A 202 -3.35 -17.54 18.35
N SER A 203 -3.06 -17.29 19.61
CA SER A 203 -1.75 -16.79 20.07
C SER A 203 -0.56 -17.63 19.57
N CYS A 204 -0.72 -18.95 19.47
CA CYS A 204 0.33 -19.84 18.94
C CYS A 204 0.63 -19.63 17.44
N ASP A 205 -0.30 -19.07 16.67
CA ASP A 205 -0.10 -18.78 15.25
C ASP A 205 0.77 -17.53 15.04
N TYR A 206 0.94 -16.71 16.09
CA TYR A 206 1.78 -15.51 16.13
C TYR A 206 3.07 -15.72 16.92
N GLY A 207 3.58 -16.95 16.98
CA GLY A 207 4.78 -17.28 17.77
C GLY A 207 6.04 -16.50 17.39
N HIS A 208 6.13 -15.98 16.17
CA HIS A 208 7.23 -15.16 15.67
C HIS A 208 7.20 -13.71 16.18
N ILE A 209 6.06 -13.25 16.71
CA ILE A 209 5.85 -11.92 17.31
C ILE A 209 5.22 -12.05 18.71
N LYS A 210 5.62 -13.09 19.45
CA LYS A 210 5.01 -13.43 20.74
C LYS A 210 5.19 -12.31 21.76
N ASP A 211 6.35 -11.68 21.76
CA ASP A 211 6.70 -10.64 22.73
C ASP A 211 5.94 -9.34 22.42
N GLU A 212 5.77 -8.99 21.14
CA GLU A 212 4.97 -7.86 20.69
C GLU A 212 3.48 -8.06 20.98
N LEU A 213 2.97 -9.28 20.81
CA LEU A 213 1.60 -9.63 21.21
C LEU A 213 1.42 -9.47 22.72
N ALA A 214 2.34 -9.99 23.54
CA ALA A 214 2.29 -9.88 24.99
C ALA A 214 2.31 -8.42 25.45
N LEU A 215 3.24 -7.62 24.91
CA LEU A 215 3.37 -6.19 25.17
C LEU A 215 2.07 -5.45 24.81
N THR A 216 1.49 -5.73 23.65
CA THR A 216 0.25 -5.09 23.18
C THR A 216 -0.93 -5.41 24.09
N LEU A 217 -1.08 -6.67 24.52
CA LEU A 217 -2.14 -7.08 25.43
C LEU A 217 -2.02 -6.41 26.79
N GLU A 218 -0.81 -6.36 27.35
CA GLU A 218 -0.54 -5.72 28.64
C GLU A 218 -0.77 -4.21 28.58
N TYR A 219 -0.22 -3.55 27.56
CA TYR A 219 -0.40 -2.12 27.34
C TYR A 219 -1.88 -1.74 27.19
N LEU A 220 -2.61 -2.44 26.32
CA LEU A 220 -4.03 -2.15 26.10
C LEU A 220 -4.86 -2.41 27.36
N LYS A 221 -4.64 -3.51 28.08
CA LYS A 221 -5.35 -3.79 29.35
C LYS A 221 -5.15 -2.66 30.35
N ASN A 222 -3.91 -2.19 30.52
CA ASN A 222 -3.59 -1.08 31.41
C ASN A 222 -4.26 0.22 30.93
N ALA A 223 -4.07 0.58 29.66
CA ALA A 223 -4.60 1.81 29.08
C ALA A 223 -6.14 1.89 29.16
N ILE A 224 -6.83 0.77 28.93
CA ILE A 224 -8.30 0.67 29.07
C ILE A 224 -8.71 0.80 30.53
N SER A 225 -8.04 0.10 31.46
CA SER A 225 -8.37 0.15 32.90
C SER A 225 -8.18 1.55 33.49
N THR A 226 -7.20 2.31 32.99
CA THR A 226 -6.89 3.68 33.43
C THR A 226 -7.64 4.75 32.64
N LYS A 227 -8.50 4.35 31.68
CA LYS A 227 -9.23 5.26 30.78
C LYS A 227 -8.30 6.26 30.07
N ARG A 228 -7.13 5.78 29.65
CA ARG A 228 -6.14 6.57 28.94
C ARG A 228 -6.69 7.00 27.58
N HIS A 229 -6.51 8.28 27.25
CA HIS A 229 -6.77 8.82 25.91
C HIS A 229 -5.53 8.67 25.02
N GLY A 230 -5.73 8.71 23.70
CA GLY A 230 -4.61 8.71 22.77
C GLY A 230 -4.05 7.33 22.44
N VAL A 231 -4.79 6.26 22.73
CA VAL A 231 -4.29 4.88 22.66
C VAL A 231 -4.35 4.36 21.22
N ASN A 232 -3.19 4.24 20.56
CA ASN A 232 -3.11 3.86 19.15
C ASN A 232 -2.04 2.80 18.88
N ILE A 233 -2.46 1.70 18.27
CA ILE A 233 -1.59 0.59 17.86
C ILE A 233 -1.53 0.55 16.33
N LEU A 234 -0.34 0.54 15.75
CA LEU A 234 -0.14 0.40 14.30
C LEU A 234 0.30 -1.02 13.96
N LEU A 235 -0.40 -1.67 13.05
CA LEU A 235 -0.01 -2.93 12.43
C LEU A 235 0.38 -2.68 10.98
N TYR A 236 1.61 -3.02 10.60
CA TYR A 236 2.09 -2.85 9.24
C TYR A 236 2.78 -4.10 8.71
N GLY A 237 2.89 -4.22 7.39
CA GLY A 237 3.57 -5.34 6.74
C GLY A 237 2.89 -5.72 5.42
N PRO A 238 3.41 -6.72 4.69
CA PRO A 238 2.84 -7.13 3.40
C PRO A 238 1.37 -7.58 3.49
N ALA A 239 0.65 -7.52 2.36
CA ALA A 239 -0.72 -8.01 2.28
C ALA A 239 -0.80 -9.51 2.62
N GLY A 240 -1.86 -9.93 3.31
CA GLY A 240 -2.08 -11.35 3.63
C GLY A 240 -1.30 -11.91 4.82
N THR A 241 -0.52 -11.11 5.55
CA THR A 241 0.21 -11.54 6.76
C THR A 241 -0.65 -11.72 8.01
N GLY A 242 -1.97 -11.48 7.91
CA GLY A 242 -2.92 -11.71 9.01
C GLY A 242 -3.07 -10.54 9.98
N LYS A 243 -2.84 -9.29 9.54
CA LYS A 243 -2.99 -8.07 10.36
C LYS A 243 -4.40 -7.92 10.94
N THR A 244 -5.43 -8.09 10.11
CA THR A 244 -6.84 -8.05 10.55
C THR A 244 -7.17 -9.16 11.55
N GLU A 245 -6.61 -10.36 11.37
CA GLU A 245 -6.77 -11.47 12.32
C GLU A 245 -6.05 -11.21 13.65
N PHE A 246 -4.92 -10.50 13.64
CA PHE A 246 -4.19 -10.11 14.84
C PHE A 246 -5.03 -9.14 15.67
N ALA A 247 -5.65 -8.14 15.04
CA ALA A 247 -6.56 -7.22 15.71
C ALA A 247 -7.75 -7.95 16.38
N LYS A 248 -8.35 -8.93 15.67
CA LYS A 248 -9.43 -9.77 16.22
C LYS A 248 -8.95 -10.62 17.40
N LEU A 249 -7.75 -11.18 17.33
CA LEU A 249 -7.15 -11.94 18.43
C LEU A 249 -6.94 -11.05 19.66
N VAL A 250 -6.34 -9.87 19.47
CA VAL A 250 -6.10 -8.90 20.55
C VAL A 250 -7.41 -8.53 21.25
N ALA A 251 -8.45 -8.18 20.49
CA ALA A 251 -9.76 -7.85 21.07
C ALA A 251 -10.35 -9.02 21.87
N LYS A 252 -10.24 -10.25 21.35
CA LYS A 252 -10.72 -11.46 22.02
C LYS A 252 -9.98 -11.75 23.34
N GLU A 253 -8.66 -11.63 23.36
CA GLU A 253 -7.81 -11.90 24.55
C GLU A 253 -7.98 -10.84 25.64
N ILE A 254 -8.35 -9.62 25.27
CA ILE A 254 -8.69 -8.54 26.22
C ILE A 254 -10.16 -8.64 26.67
N GLY A 255 -11.02 -9.32 25.89
CA GLY A 255 -12.45 -9.46 26.16
C GLY A 255 -13.29 -8.27 25.68
N LEU A 256 -12.81 -7.53 24.68
CA LEU A 256 -13.52 -6.38 24.09
C LEU A 256 -14.22 -6.73 22.78
N LYS A 257 -15.28 -5.99 22.47
CA LYS A 257 -15.91 -6.04 21.15
C LYS A 257 -15.08 -5.23 20.16
N LEU A 258 -14.74 -5.81 19.01
CA LEU A 258 -14.02 -5.13 17.94
C LEU A 258 -15.00 -4.59 16.90
N PHE A 259 -14.88 -3.32 16.56
CA PHE A 259 -15.63 -2.68 15.47
C PHE A 259 -14.68 -2.13 14.42
N GLU A 260 -15.04 -2.30 13.15
CA GLU A 260 -14.31 -1.81 12.00
C GLU A 260 -14.94 -0.52 11.47
N VAL A 261 -14.10 0.44 11.10
CA VAL A 261 -14.53 1.58 10.28
C VAL A 261 -14.64 1.14 8.82
N ALA A 262 -15.87 0.78 8.46
CA ALA A 262 -16.20 0.17 7.19
C ALA A 262 -16.11 1.13 6.01
N TYR A 263 -15.97 0.55 4.82
CA TYR A 263 -16.01 1.25 3.55
C TYR A 263 -17.46 1.42 3.07
N ASN A 264 -17.91 2.66 2.88
CA ASN A 264 -19.16 2.95 2.19
C ASN A 264 -18.94 2.87 0.67
N LYS A 265 -19.68 1.98 0.00
CA LYS A 265 -19.58 1.68 -1.44
C LYS A 265 -19.91 2.83 -2.41
N PHE A 266 -20.29 4.00 -1.90
CA PHE A 266 -21.05 4.97 -2.68
C PHE A 266 -20.24 6.09 -3.35
N GLU A 267 -19.00 6.40 -2.99
CA GLU A 267 -18.21 7.42 -3.72
C GLU A 267 -16.70 7.19 -3.68
N ASN A 268 -16.08 6.91 -4.83
CA ASN A 268 -14.64 6.71 -4.94
C ASN A 268 -13.83 8.00 -4.68
N ASN A 269 -14.38 9.19 -4.93
CA ASN A 269 -13.61 10.43 -4.88
C ASN A 269 -13.49 11.06 -3.47
N LYS A 270 -14.31 10.64 -2.49
CA LYS A 270 -14.32 11.19 -1.12
C LYS A 270 -14.17 10.13 -0.03
N ARG A 271 -13.70 8.94 -0.39
CA ARG A 271 -13.54 7.77 0.49
C ARG A 271 -12.85 8.10 1.81
N ALA A 272 -11.68 8.73 1.76
CA ALA A 272 -10.88 9.00 2.95
C ALA A 272 -11.56 9.99 3.91
N ALA A 273 -12.30 10.98 3.39
CA ALA A 273 -12.99 11.98 4.20
C ALA A 273 -14.17 11.34 4.95
N ASN A 274 -14.94 10.51 4.25
CA ASN A 274 -16.09 9.81 4.83
C ASN A 274 -15.65 8.82 5.92
N ARG A 275 -14.57 8.07 5.69
CA ARG A 275 -14.03 7.14 6.69
C ARG A 275 -13.42 7.87 7.90
N TYR A 276 -12.76 9.02 7.68
CA TYR A 276 -12.30 9.89 8.76
C TYR A 276 -13.48 10.41 9.62
N LEU A 277 -14.55 10.85 8.97
CA LEU A 277 -15.78 11.31 9.63
C LEU A 277 -16.43 10.16 10.42
N ALA A 278 -16.56 8.96 9.83
CA ALA A 278 -17.07 7.77 10.50
C ALA A 278 -16.23 7.40 11.74
N TYR A 279 -14.90 7.40 11.61
CA TYR A 279 -14.00 7.16 12.74
C TYR A 279 -14.20 8.19 13.86
N THR A 280 -14.24 9.48 13.50
CA THR A 280 -14.45 10.59 14.45
C THR A 280 -15.81 10.47 15.14
N LEU A 281 -16.84 10.09 14.39
CA LEU A 281 -18.18 9.85 14.93
C LEU A 281 -18.18 8.69 15.92
N ALA A 282 -17.50 7.58 15.60
CA ALA A 282 -17.36 6.44 16.50
C ALA A 282 -16.70 6.80 17.83
N GLN A 283 -15.62 7.60 17.80
CA GLN A 283 -14.93 8.10 18.99
C GLN A 283 -15.81 8.97 19.91
N ASN A 284 -16.87 9.56 19.37
CA ASN A 284 -17.79 10.42 20.12
C ASN A 284 -19.08 9.71 20.56
N VAL A 285 -19.58 8.75 19.78
CA VAL A 285 -20.86 8.07 20.02
C VAL A 285 -20.69 6.78 20.81
N LEU A 286 -19.64 6.00 20.53
CA LEU A 286 -19.41 4.75 21.24
C LEU A 286 -18.83 5.04 22.62
N SER A 287 -19.14 4.15 23.56
CA SER A 287 -18.64 4.21 24.94
C SER A 287 -18.32 2.80 25.42
N ASP A 288 -17.31 2.70 26.29
CA ASP A 288 -16.79 1.59 27.09
C ASP A 288 -16.79 0.15 26.49
N ASN A 289 -15.78 -0.65 26.82
CA ASN A 289 -15.64 -2.05 26.40
C ASN A 289 -15.62 -2.33 24.88
N ILE A 290 -15.14 -1.37 24.09
CA ILE A 290 -14.99 -1.48 22.64
C ILE A 290 -13.55 -1.20 22.24
N LEU A 291 -13.08 -1.89 21.21
CA LEU A 291 -11.86 -1.60 20.47
C LEU A 291 -12.23 -1.23 19.04
N LEU A 292 -11.61 -0.19 18.49
CA LEU A 292 -11.81 0.19 17.08
C LEU A 292 -10.68 -0.36 16.22
N MET A 293 -11.03 -0.73 14.99
CA MET A 293 -10.11 -1.13 13.94
C MET A 293 -10.29 -0.23 12.72
N TYR A 294 -9.19 0.30 12.22
CA TYR A 294 -9.16 1.07 10.98
C TYR A 294 -8.26 0.34 9.98
N ASP A 295 -8.86 -0.37 9.01
CA ASP A 295 -8.12 -1.06 7.95
C ASP A 295 -7.79 -0.13 6.77
N GLU A 296 -6.73 -0.41 6.03
CA GLU A 296 -6.22 0.46 4.95
C GLU A 296 -6.01 1.91 5.43
N ALA A 297 -5.28 2.05 6.54
CA ALA A 297 -5.00 3.33 7.18
C ALA A 297 -4.22 4.31 6.27
N GLU A 298 -3.52 3.81 5.26
CA GLU A 298 -2.89 4.63 4.21
C GLU A 298 -3.88 5.59 3.50
N ASP A 299 -5.19 5.28 3.49
CA ASP A 299 -6.24 6.16 2.97
C ASP A 299 -6.23 7.55 3.65
N ILE A 300 -5.95 7.60 4.97
CA ILE A 300 -5.96 8.85 5.76
C ILE A 300 -4.58 9.48 5.82
N PHE A 301 -3.52 8.67 5.84
CA PHE A 301 -2.17 9.11 6.17
C PHE A 301 -1.27 9.39 4.97
N SER A 302 -1.72 9.10 3.74
CA SER A 302 -0.96 9.38 2.53
C SER A 302 -0.82 10.87 2.23
N LEU A 303 0.31 11.24 1.66
CA LEU A 303 0.68 12.63 1.37
C LEU A 303 -0.15 13.28 0.25
N ASP A 304 -0.83 12.51 -0.60
CA ASP A 304 -1.46 13.00 -1.84
C ASP A 304 -2.99 13.18 -1.78
N ASN A 305 -3.65 12.80 -0.67
CA ASN A 305 -5.10 12.89 -0.59
C ASN A 305 -5.51 14.31 -0.18
N GLY A 306 -6.28 15.02 -1.03
CA GLY A 306 -6.77 16.40 -0.88
C GLY A 306 -7.56 16.76 0.41
N ILE A 307 -7.65 15.84 1.37
CA ILE A 307 -7.92 16.11 2.81
C ILE A 307 -6.69 16.77 3.48
N MET A 308 -5.60 16.93 2.73
CA MET A 308 -4.28 17.45 3.09
C MET A 308 -4.24 18.85 3.75
N THR A 309 -5.36 19.51 4.02
CA THR A 309 -5.36 20.77 4.79
C THR A 309 -5.41 20.60 6.29
N ASN A 310 -5.42 19.37 6.84
CA ASN A 310 -5.42 19.25 8.30
C ASN A 310 -4.66 18.05 8.88
N LYS A 311 -3.34 17.98 8.62
CA LYS A 311 -2.40 17.16 9.45
C LYS A 311 -2.65 17.36 10.95
N ALA A 312 -3.03 18.58 11.37
CA ALA A 312 -3.39 18.88 12.75
C ALA A 312 -4.68 18.17 13.22
N ALA A 313 -5.68 17.96 12.35
CA ALA A 313 -6.89 17.21 12.70
C ALA A 313 -6.57 15.72 12.93
N ILE A 314 -5.79 15.12 12.04
CA ILE A 314 -5.33 13.73 12.18
C ILE A 314 -4.50 13.57 13.46
N ASN A 315 -3.55 14.47 13.70
CA ASN A 315 -2.73 14.45 14.92
C ASN A 315 -3.59 14.55 16.19
N ARG A 316 -4.57 15.46 16.20
CA ARG A 316 -5.49 15.60 17.34
C ARG A 316 -6.27 14.33 17.58
N VAL A 317 -6.72 13.69 16.50
CA VAL A 317 -7.48 12.45 16.58
C VAL A 317 -6.63 11.34 17.21
N LEU A 318 -5.35 11.21 16.83
CA LEU A 318 -4.43 10.26 17.46
C LEU A 318 -4.10 10.64 18.91
N GLU A 319 -4.00 11.93 19.24
CA GLU A 319 -3.65 12.36 20.60
C GLU A 319 -4.83 12.25 21.59
N ASN A 320 -6.08 12.33 21.12
CA ASN A 320 -7.26 12.49 21.98
C ASN A 320 -8.33 11.41 21.79
N ASN A 321 -8.08 10.36 21.01
CA ASN A 321 -9.06 9.28 20.85
C ASN A 321 -9.40 8.67 22.21
N LYS A 322 -10.70 8.53 22.49
CA LYS A 322 -11.21 8.00 23.75
C LYS A 322 -11.24 6.48 23.75
N ILE A 323 -11.49 5.91 22.58
CA ILE A 323 -11.53 4.48 22.33
C ILE A 323 -10.20 4.10 21.69
N ALA A 324 -9.55 3.11 22.28
CA ALA A 324 -8.31 2.56 21.74
C ALA A 324 -8.53 2.06 20.31
N THR A 325 -7.56 2.33 19.44
CA THR A 325 -7.69 2.01 18.00
C THR A 325 -6.49 1.20 17.53
N ILE A 326 -6.77 0.13 16.79
CA ILE A 326 -5.81 -0.61 15.99
C ILE A 326 -5.89 -0.13 14.54
N TRP A 327 -4.80 0.41 14.03
CA TRP A 327 -4.64 0.90 12.66
C TRP A 327 -3.87 -0.12 11.84
N ILE A 328 -4.34 -0.46 10.64
CA ILE A 328 -3.72 -1.46 9.78
C ILE A 328 -3.30 -0.81 8.47
N THR A 329 -2.05 -1.00 8.05
CA THR A 329 -1.58 -0.52 6.75
C THR A 329 -0.69 -1.52 6.04
N ASN A 330 -0.69 -1.52 4.70
CA ASN A 330 0.30 -2.24 3.91
C ASN A 330 1.50 -1.36 3.52
N LYS A 331 1.37 -0.03 3.62
CA LYS A 331 2.32 0.95 3.11
C LYS A 331 2.73 1.96 4.18
N VAL A 332 3.35 1.47 5.25
CA VAL A 332 3.87 2.33 6.34
C VAL A 332 4.84 3.41 5.85
N GLN A 333 5.50 3.18 4.71
CA GLN A 333 6.46 4.11 4.11
C GLN A 333 5.82 5.38 3.56
N ASP A 334 4.52 5.34 3.27
CA ASP A 334 3.78 6.47 2.71
C ASP A 334 3.26 7.41 3.82
N MET A 335 3.46 7.02 5.09
CA MET A 335 3.03 7.77 6.27
C MET A 335 4.11 8.76 6.73
N ASP A 336 3.68 9.96 7.12
CA ASP A 336 4.55 11.00 7.68
C ASP A 336 5.17 10.57 9.03
N GLU A 337 6.46 10.85 9.22
CA GLU A 337 7.19 10.47 10.44
C GLU A 337 6.58 11.10 11.72
N ALA A 338 6.02 12.31 11.63
CA ALA A 338 5.34 12.95 12.75
C ALA A 338 4.07 12.21 13.15
N VAL A 339 3.39 11.55 12.21
CA VAL A 339 2.23 10.69 12.49
C VAL A 339 2.72 9.40 13.13
N LEU A 340 3.81 8.80 12.62
CA LEU A 340 4.36 7.56 13.18
C LEU A 340 4.76 7.69 14.66
N ARG A 341 5.30 8.83 15.08
CA ARG A 341 5.65 9.12 16.49
C ARG A 341 4.47 9.16 17.46
N ARG A 342 3.22 9.16 16.95
CA ARG A 342 1.98 9.23 17.75
C ARG A 342 1.30 7.89 17.95
N PHE A 343 1.83 6.82 17.35
CA PHE A 343 1.44 5.47 17.72
C PHE A 343 2.23 5.04 18.95
N ASP A 344 1.53 4.52 19.96
CA ASP A 344 2.17 4.03 21.18
C ASP A 344 2.98 2.76 20.90
N ILE A 345 2.47 1.92 19.99
CA ILE A 345 3.09 0.67 19.57
C ILE A 345 2.94 0.54 18.06
N ALA A 346 4.04 0.24 17.37
CA ALA A 346 4.05 -0.11 15.95
C ALA A 346 4.62 -1.53 15.77
N ILE A 347 3.86 -2.43 15.15
CA ILE A 347 4.19 -3.84 15.00
C ILE A 347 4.30 -4.18 13.52
N ASN A 348 5.47 -4.68 13.13
CA ASN A 348 5.67 -5.28 11.82
C ASN A 348 5.17 -6.73 11.84
N LEU A 349 4.21 -7.08 10.98
CA LEU A 349 3.81 -8.45 10.71
C LEU A 349 4.50 -8.91 9.42
N PRO A 350 5.67 -9.55 9.52
CA PRO A 350 6.40 -10.04 8.35
C PRO A 350 5.64 -11.20 7.70
N ILE A 351 6.14 -11.63 6.54
CA ILE A 351 5.65 -12.85 5.89
C ILE A 351 5.90 -14.02 6.86
N PRO A 352 4.86 -14.83 7.19
CA PRO A 352 5.01 -15.96 8.10
C PRO A 352 6.08 -16.95 7.61
N ASP A 353 6.73 -17.62 8.56
CA ASP A 353 7.70 -18.67 8.27
C ASP A 353 7.06 -19.87 7.53
N GLU A 354 7.89 -20.73 6.94
CA GLU A 354 7.42 -21.87 6.15
C GLU A 354 6.51 -22.80 6.96
N LYS A 355 6.85 -23.01 8.25
CA LYS A 355 6.09 -23.84 9.18
C LYS A 355 4.68 -23.29 9.41
N THR A 356 4.53 -21.99 9.59
CA THR A 356 3.24 -21.32 9.79
C THR A 356 2.45 -21.28 8.49
N ARG A 357 3.09 -20.95 7.36
CA ARG A 357 2.43 -20.99 6.04
C ARG A 357 1.88 -22.38 5.71
N LYS A 358 2.62 -23.44 6.05
CA LYS A 358 2.17 -24.82 5.87
C LYS A 358 0.87 -25.08 6.64
N ARG A 359 0.82 -24.70 7.92
CA ARG A 359 -0.39 -24.83 8.75
C ARG A 359 -1.56 -24.04 8.20
N ILE A 360 -1.32 -22.82 7.71
CA ILE A 360 -2.34 -21.98 7.06
C ILE A 360 -2.92 -22.70 5.84
N ILE A 361 -2.06 -23.23 4.95
CA ILE A 361 -2.49 -23.94 3.75
C ILE A 361 -3.33 -25.16 4.12
N GLU A 362 -2.84 -25.99 5.05
CA GLU A 362 -3.54 -27.20 5.50
C GLU A 362 -4.88 -26.89 6.19
N LYS A 363 -4.94 -25.82 7.00
CA LYS A 363 -6.16 -25.41 7.71
C LYS A 363 -7.23 -24.89 6.76
N TYR A 364 -6.86 -24.01 5.82
CA TYR A 364 -7.82 -23.31 4.98
C TYR A 364 -8.15 -24.03 3.67
N SER A 365 -7.43 -25.11 3.34
CA SER A 365 -7.76 -25.96 2.19
C SER A 365 -8.97 -26.87 2.40
N ASN A 366 -9.50 -26.99 3.64
CA ASN A 366 -10.60 -27.90 3.99
C ASN A 366 -10.35 -29.35 3.51
N GLY A 367 -9.12 -29.83 3.64
CA GLY A 367 -8.74 -31.20 3.24
C GLY A 367 -8.53 -31.39 1.73
N LEU A 368 -8.65 -30.35 0.91
CA LEU A 368 -8.41 -30.42 -0.53
C LEU A 368 -6.91 -30.42 -0.88
N SER A 369 -6.03 -30.00 0.03
CA SER A 369 -4.58 -29.94 -0.23
C SER A 369 -3.89 -31.30 -0.04
N THR A 370 -3.17 -31.78 -1.06
CA THR A 370 -2.26 -32.93 -0.94
C THR A 370 -0.88 -32.51 -0.40
N LYS A 371 -0.04 -33.47 0.00
CA LYS A 371 1.37 -33.18 0.39
C LYS A 371 2.15 -32.48 -0.73
N GLU A 372 1.91 -32.85 -1.98
CA GLU A 372 2.53 -32.24 -3.16
C GLU A 372 2.00 -30.83 -3.40
N SER A 373 0.68 -30.64 -3.32
CA SER A 373 0.04 -29.33 -3.44
C SER A 373 0.54 -28.38 -2.35
N VAL A 374 0.68 -28.83 -1.10
CA VAL A 374 1.22 -28.03 0.01
C VAL A 374 2.65 -27.59 -0.29
N LYS A 375 3.53 -28.51 -0.72
CA LYS A 375 4.92 -28.16 -1.09
C LYS A 375 4.97 -27.14 -2.23
N ARG A 376 4.10 -27.30 -3.24
CA ARG A 376 3.95 -26.36 -4.35
C ARG A 376 3.47 -24.98 -3.87
N LEU A 377 2.47 -24.95 -2.99
CA LEU A 377 1.85 -23.73 -2.47
C LEU A 377 2.78 -22.95 -1.52
N LEU A 378 3.66 -23.65 -0.79
CA LEU A 378 4.71 -23.02 0.01
C LEU A 378 5.70 -22.17 -0.81
N GLY A 379 5.80 -22.46 -2.11
CA GLY A 379 6.58 -21.68 -3.08
C GLY A 379 5.93 -20.35 -3.48
N TYR A 380 4.78 -19.96 -2.91
CA TYR A 380 4.19 -18.64 -3.11
C TYR A 380 4.20 -17.87 -1.78
N THR A 381 5.14 -16.94 -1.62
CA THR A 381 5.26 -16.21 -0.34
C THR A 381 4.11 -15.23 -0.09
N SER A 382 3.43 -14.80 -1.16
CA SER A 382 2.26 -13.91 -1.12
C SER A 382 0.91 -14.63 -0.99
N LEU A 383 0.89 -15.96 -0.87
CA LEU A 383 -0.35 -16.72 -0.79
C LEU A 383 -1.08 -16.42 0.53
N SER A 384 -2.13 -15.62 0.45
CA SER A 384 -2.94 -15.25 1.61
C SER A 384 -3.98 -16.32 1.96
N PRO A 385 -4.36 -16.45 3.25
CA PRO A 385 -5.44 -17.34 3.69
C PRO A 385 -6.76 -17.14 2.92
N ALA A 386 -7.09 -15.89 2.57
CA ALA A 386 -8.31 -15.54 1.87
C ALA A 386 -8.38 -16.14 0.44
N VAL A 387 -7.24 -16.20 -0.26
CA VAL A 387 -7.16 -16.84 -1.58
C VAL A 387 -7.40 -18.35 -1.45
N ILE A 388 -6.81 -18.97 -0.43
CA ILE A 388 -6.96 -20.41 -0.15
C ILE A 388 -8.43 -20.73 0.20
N GLN A 389 -9.04 -19.96 1.10
CA GLN A 389 -10.45 -20.15 1.47
C GLN A 389 -11.40 -19.96 0.28
N LYS A 390 -11.19 -18.93 -0.56
CA LYS A 390 -11.99 -18.71 -1.77
C LYS A 390 -11.87 -19.90 -2.72
N ALA A 391 -10.66 -20.38 -2.97
CA ALA A 391 -10.42 -21.53 -3.81
C ALA A 391 -11.09 -22.79 -3.25
N ALA A 392 -10.97 -23.03 -1.94
CA ALA A 392 -11.62 -24.17 -1.28
C ALA A 392 -13.15 -24.07 -1.39
N LYS A 393 -13.72 -22.89 -1.19
CA LYS A 393 -15.17 -22.66 -1.32
C LYS A 393 -15.67 -22.94 -2.74
N VAL A 394 -14.96 -22.45 -3.76
CA VAL A 394 -15.31 -22.72 -5.16
C VAL A 394 -15.21 -24.21 -5.46
N ALA A 395 -14.09 -24.84 -5.10
CA ALA A 395 -13.87 -26.27 -5.32
C ALA A 395 -14.93 -27.16 -4.66
N LEU A 396 -15.28 -26.87 -3.40
CA LEU A 396 -16.29 -27.63 -2.65
C LEU A 396 -17.70 -27.50 -3.23
N SER A 397 -17.99 -26.39 -3.93
CA SER A 397 -19.29 -26.13 -4.57
C SER A 397 -19.49 -26.83 -5.92
N LEU A 398 -18.46 -27.50 -6.44
CA LEU A 398 -18.52 -28.19 -7.74
C LEU A 398 -18.88 -29.66 -7.54
N ASP A 399 -19.85 -30.16 -8.31
CA ASP A 399 -20.29 -31.56 -8.22
C ASP A 399 -19.60 -32.48 -9.25
N LYS A 400 -19.44 -32.00 -10.49
CA LYS A 400 -18.95 -32.81 -11.63
C LYS A 400 -17.46 -32.65 -11.93
N PHE A 401 -16.84 -31.62 -11.39
CA PHE A 401 -15.43 -31.30 -11.64
C PHE A 401 -14.58 -31.81 -10.48
N ASP A 402 -13.35 -32.27 -10.79
CA ASP A 402 -12.40 -32.67 -9.76
C ASP A 402 -12.11 -31.49 -8.81
N LYS A 403 -12.54 -31.63 -7.56
CA LYS A 403 -12.44 -30.59 -6.53
C LYS A 403 -11.00 -30.19 -6.25
N GLN A 404 -10.06 -31.15 -6.28
CA GLN A 404 -8.64 -30.88 -6.09
C GLN A 404 -8.08 -30.07 -7.25
N LYS A 405 -8.39 -30.49 -8.47
CA LYS A 405 -7.98 -29.76 -9.68
C LYS A 405 -8.58 -28.36 -9.72
N ALA A 406 -9.85 -28.20 -9.36
CA ALA A 406 -10.50 -26.90 -9.26
C ALA A 406 -9.83 -25.99 -8.23
N PHE A 407 -9.52 -26.52 -7.04
CA PHE A 407 -8.84 -25.78 -5.99
C PHE A 407 -7.50 -25.21 -6.47
N GLU A 408 -6.67 -26.06 -7.10
CA GLU A 408 -5.39 -25.61 -7.65
C GLU A 408 -5.54 -24.60 -8.79
N MET A 409 -6.49 -24.82 -9.70
CA MET A 409 -6.76 -23.90 -10.81
C MET A 409 -7.21 -22.52 -10.32
N VAL A 410 -8.07 -22.45 -9.31
CA VAL A 410 -8.55 -21.17 -8.77
C VAL A 410 -7.41 -20.41 -8.10
N ILE A 411 -6.56 -21.09 -7.32
CA ILE A 411 -5.38 -20.45 -6.73
C ILE A 411 -4.44 -19.93 -7.81
N ASP A 412 -4.06 -20.77 -8.77
CA ASP A 412 -3.10 -20.41 -9.82
C ASP A 412 -3.62 -19.23 -10.68
N ASN A 413 -4.91 -19.21 -11.02
CA ASN A 413 -5.51 -18.10 -11.77
C ASN A 413 -5.57 -16.81 -10.94
N THR A 414 -5.90 -16.91 -9.64
CA THR A 414 -5.96 -15.74 -8.75
C THR A 414 -4.57 -15.12 -8.59
N LEU A 415 -3.56 -15.94 -8.33
CA LEU A 415 -2.17 -15.47 -8.19
C LEU A 415 -1.65 -14.83 -9.49
N LYS A 416 -1.92 -15.46 -10.64
CA LYS A 416 -1.60 -14.87 -11.95
C LYS A 416 -2.26 -13.50 -12.15
N SER A 417 -3.55 -13.36 -11.82
CA SER A 417 -4.25 -12.07 -11.93
C SER A 417 -3.73 -10.98 -11.00
N GLN A 418 -3.12 -11.37 -9.87
CA GLN A 418 -2.52 -10.46 -8.91
C GLN A 418 -1.07 -10.09 -9.26
N GLY A 419 -0.57 -10.53 -10.43
CA GLY A 419 0.82 -10.31 -10.83
C GLY A 419 1.83 -11.16 -10.04
N HIS A 420 1.36 -12.07 -9.18
CA HIS A 420 2.22 -13.01 -8.47
C HIS A 420 2.57 -14.17 -9.40
N SER A 421 3.75 -14.09 -10.01
CA SER A 421 4.40 -15.29 -10.54
C SER A 421 4.87 -16.17 -9.37
N LYS A 422 4.98 -17.49 -9.58
CA LYS A 422 5.68 -18.38 -8.62
C LYS A 422 6.94 -17.68 -8.16
N ASP A 423 7.14 -17.56 -6.85
CA ASP A 423 8.40 -17.08 -6.32
C ASP A 423 9.47 -18.05 -6.83
N LYS A 424 10.17 -17.64 -7.89
CA LYS A 424 11.28 -18.41 -8.47
C LYS A 424 12.43 -18.55 -7.46
N SER A 425 12.32 -17.91 -6.30
CA SER A 425 13.29 -17.81 -5.22
C SER A 425 13.35 -19.06 -4.31
N ALA A 426 12.26 -19.80 -4.10
CA ALA A 426 12.26 -20.86 -3.08
C ALA A 426 12.91 -22.18 -3.52
N ASP A 427 12.79 -22.60 -4.79
CA ASP A 427 13.29 -23.92 -5.24
C ASP A 427 14.21 -23.85 -6.49
N GLN A 428 14.26 -22.72 -7.22
CA GLN A 428 15.21 -22.52 -8.34
C GLN A 428 16.45 -21.68 -7.97
N GLY A 429 16.46 -21.05 -6.80
CA GLY A 429 17.62 -20.27 -6.32
C GLY A 429 18.87 -21.13 -6.18
N LEU A 430 18.72 -22.37 -5.67
CA LEU A 430 19.80 -23.32 -5.40
C LEU A 430 19.94 -24.44 -6.44
N SER A 431 19.14 -24.44 -7.52
CA SER A 431 19.21 -25.48 -8.55
C SER A 431 20.48 -25.30 -9.38
N LEU A 432 21.54 -25.99 -8.98
CA LEU A 432 22.73 -26.18 -9.80
C LEU A 432 22.44 -27.21 -10.89
N PRO A 433 23.03 -27.08 -12.09
CA PRO A 433 23.02 -28.17 -13.08
C PRO A 433 23.48 -29.49 -12.46
N GLN A 434 22.92 -30.63 -12.89
CA GLN A 434 23.30 -31.96 -12.37
C GLN A 434 24.80 -32.24 -12.51
N SER A 435 25.44 -31.69 -13.53
CA SER A 435 26.87 -31.87 -13.81
C SER A 435 27.78 -30.81 -13.18
N TYR A 436 27.24 -29.83 -12.44
CA TYR A 436 28.01 -28.71 -11.89
C TYR A 436 29.15 -29.19 -11.00
N ASN A 437 30.37 -28.81 -11.35
CA ASN A 437 31.59 -29.07 -10.59
C ASN A 437 32.50 -27.84 -10.71
N VAL A 438 33.10 -27.43 -9.60
CA VAL A 438 34.02 -26.30 -9.50
C VAL A 438 35.26 -26.52 -10.38
N GLU A 439 35.66 -27.77 -10.60
CA GLU A 439 36.77 -28.15 -11.50
C GLU A 439 36.57 -27.72 -12.96
N PHE A 440 35.31 -27.52 -13.39
CA PHE A 440 34.97 -27.04 -14.73
C PHE A 440 34.81 -25.51 -14.78
N ILE A 441 35.41 -24.79 -13.84
CA ILE A 441 35.46 -23.33 -13.84
C ILE A 441 36.92 -22.91 -13.93
N ASN A 442 37.24 -22.09 -14.92
CA ASN A 442 38.55 -21.46 -15.01
C ASN A 442 38.51 -20.12 -14.26
N ALA A 443 38.97 -20.11 -13.01
CA ALA A 443 39.04 -18.91 -12.20
C ALA A 443 40.48 -18.49 -11.93
N SER A 444 40.71 -17.20 -11.69
CA SER A 444 42.00 -16.64 -11.30
C SER A 444 42.48 -17.08 -9.90
N THR A 445 41.66 -17.79 -9.15
CA THR A 445 41.93 -18.25 -7.77
C THR A 445 41.38 -19.66 -7.56
N ASP A 446 41.98 -20.39 -6.62
CA ASP A 446 41.46 -21.67 -6.13
C ASP A 446 40.10 -21.48 -5.44
N LEU A 447 39.04 -21.92 -6.10
CA LEU A 447 37.66 -21.77 -5.67
C LEU A 447 37.29 -22.65 -4.47
N ASP A 448 37.97 -23.79 -4.28
CA ASP A 448 37.73 -24.66 -3.12
C ASP A 448 38.32 -24.04 -1.87
N ARG A 449 39.56 -23.54 -1.96
CA ARG A 449 40.19 -22.78 -0.87
C ARG A 449 39.40 -21.53 -0.52
N LEU A 450 38.89 -20.82 -1.52
CA LEU A 450 38.05 -19.64 -1.31
C LEU A 450 36.75 -19.99 -0.57
N THR A 451 36.04 -21.04 -1.02
CA THR A 451 34.79 -21.47 -0.38
C THR A 451 35.03 -21.86 1.08
N HIS A 452 36.18 -22.49 1.37
CA HIS A 452 36.59 -22.82 2.73
C HIS A 452 36.85 -21.56 3.57
N GLY A 453 37.59 -20.58 3.05
CA GLY A 453 37.85 -19.32 3.74
C GLY A 453 36.57 -18.53 4.06
N ILE A 454 35.62 -18.46 3.12
CA ILE A 454 34.31 -17.82 3.33
C ILE A 454 33.53 -18.52 4.46
N LYS A 455 33.65 -19.87 4.54
CA LYS A 455 32.97 -20.66 5.57
C LYS A 455 33.49 -20.35 6.97
N GLU A 456 34.79 -20.15 7.12
CA GLU A 456 35.43 -19.82 8.39
C GLU A 456 35.16 -18.38 8.82
N SER A 457 35.30 -17.41 7.90
CA SER A 457 35.11 -15.99 8.25
C SER A 457 33.65 -15.60 8.42
N CYS A 458 32.73 -16.31 7.74
CA CYS A 458 31.31 -15.96 7.62
C CYS A 458 31.03 -14.52 7.14
N ASN A 459 32.05 -13.83 6.63
CA ASN A 459 32.02 -12.46 6.15
C ASN A 459 32.97 -12.34 4.95
N ALA A 460 32.42 -11.94 3.80
CA ALA A 460 33.18 -11.81 2.56
C ALA A 460 32.41 -10.94 1.55
N ARG A 461 33.10 -10.01 0.89
CA ARG A 461 32.58 -9.17 -0.20
C ARG A 461 33.34 -9.47 -1.47
N ILE A 462 32.74 -10.26 -2.35
CA ILE A 462 33.41 -10.81 -3.53
C ILE A 462 32.77 -10.25 -4.79
N CYS A 463 33.60 -9.79 -5.73
CA CYS A 463 33.19 -9.47 -7.09
C CYS A 463 33.69 -10.55 -8.04
N ILE A 464 32.78 -11.19 -8.77
CA ILE A 464 33.09 -12.18 -9.78
C ILE A 464 32.83 -11.56 -11.15
N TYR A 465 33.86 -11.50 -12.00
CA TYR A 465 33.78 -10.88 -13.32
C TYR A 465 34.31 -11.79 -14.43
N GLY A 466 33.92 -11.53 -15.68
CA GLY A 466 34.39 -12.29 -16.85
C GLY A 466 33.30 -12.49 -17.89
N ALA A 467 33.60 -13.21 -18.97
CA ALA A 467 32.67 -13.41 -20.09
C ALA A 467 31.34 -14.06 -19.68
N ALA A 468 30.27 -13.81 -20.44
CA ALA A 468 28.99 -14.47 -20.23
C ALA A 468 29.14 -16.01 -20.36
N GLY A 469 28.42 -16.77 -19.54
CA GLY A 469 28.45 -18.24 -19.58
C GLY A 469 29.61 -18.91 -18.84
N THR A 470 30.52 -18.18 -18.21
CA THR A 470 31.67 -18.76 -17.47
C THR A 470 31.32 -19.37 -16.11
N GLY A 471 30.07 -19.25 -15.65
CA GLY A 471 29.58 -19.90 -14.42
C GLY A 471 29.54 -19.01 -13.17
N LYS A 472 29.69 -17.68 -13.30
CA LYS A 472 29.69 -16.71 -12.19
C LYS A 472 28.48 -16.86 -11.25
N SER A 473 27.26 -16.77 -11.81
CA SER A 473 26.02 -16.87 -11.03
C SER A 473 25.83 -18.29 -10.45
N ALA A 474 26.33 -19.33 -11.14
CA ALA A 474 26.28 -20.70 -10.64
C ALA A 474 27.22 -20.91 -9.45
N TYR A 475 28.41 -20.30 -9.45
CA TYR A 475 29.32 -20.34 -8.31
C TYR A 475 28.75 -19.64 -7.08
N ALA A 476 28.12 -18.48 -7.24
CA ALA A 476 27.45 -17.80 -6.12
C ALA A 476 26.38 -18.68 -5.44
N LYS A 477 25.61 -19.42 -6.25
CA LYS A 477 24.63 -20.41 -5.75
C LYS A 477 25.31 -21.60 -5.07
N PHE A 478 26.42 -22.08 -5.61
CA PHE A 478 27.20 -23.15 -5.02
C PHE A 478 27.74 -22.77 -3.65
N VAL A 479 28.26 -21.55 -3.49
CA VAL A 479 28.73 -21.04 -2.19
C VAL A 479 27.61 -21.09 -1.16
N ALA A 480 26.41 -20.59 -1.47
CA ALA A 480 25.27 -20.65 -0.55
C ALA A 480 24.89 -22.09 -0.16
N LYS A 481 24.88 -23.00 -1.14
CA LYS A 481 24.59 -24.43 -0.92
C LYS A 481 25.65 -25.09 -0.02
N SER A 482 26.93 -24.87 -0.30
CA SER A 482 28.06 -25.45 0.43
C SER A 482 28.16 -24.93 1.87
N LEU A 483 27.67 -23.72 2.11
CA LEU A 483 27.58 -23.11 3.44
C LEU A 483 26.30 -23.49 4.20
N ASN A 484 25.35 -24.18 3.56
CA ASN A 484 24.02 -24.46 4.09
C ASN A 484 23.30 -23.20 4.60
N LYS A 485 23.46 -22.07 3.88
CA LYS A 485 22.83 -20.79 4.18
C LYS A 485 21.71 -20.48 3.17
N PRO A 486 20.66 -19.75 3.57
CA PRO A 486 19.68 -19.23 2.62
C PRO A 486 20.34 -18.36 1.55
N LEU A 487 19.76 -18.29 0.35
CA LEU A 487 20.25 -17.46 -0.75
C LEU A 487 19.27 -16.30 -1.00
N VAL A 488 19.76 -15.07 -0.93
CA VAL A 488 19.04 -13.88 -1.39
C VAL A 488 19.66 -13.46 -2.72
N LEU A 489 19.05 -13.89 -3.83
CA LEU A 489 19.48 -13.53 -5.18
C LEU A 489 18.62 -12.38 -5.69
N LYS A 490 19.23 -11.25 -6.05
CA LYS A 490 18.58 -10.12 -6.72
C LYS A 490 19.26 -9.89 -8.07
N LYS A 491 18.46 -9.83 -9.13
CA LYS A 491 18.93 -9.38 -10.44
C LYS A 491 18.81 -7.87 -10.53
N SER A 492 19.50 -7.27 -11.48
CA SER A 492 19.38 -5.83 -11.73
C SER A 492 17.95 -5.35 -11.99
N SER A 493 17.12 -6.14 -12.66
CA SER A 493 15.68 -5.83 -12.84
C SER A 493 14.87 -5.82 -11.54
N ASP A 494 15.34 -6.51 -10.50
CA ASP A 494 14.66 -6.57 -9.20
C ASP A 494 15.03 -5.38 -8.32
N LEU A 495 16.12 -4.68 -8.65
CA LEU A 495 16.63 -3.55 -7.89
C LEU A 495 16.23 -2.22 -8.53
N ILE A 496 16.32 -2.10 -9.86
CA ILE A 496 16.13 -0.85 -10.60
C ILE A 496 14.64 -0.57 -10.85
N ASN A 497 14.15 0.57 -10.36
CA ASN A 497 12.84 1.13 -10.70
C ASN A 497 12.95 2.53 -11.34
N SER A 498 11.95 2.91 -12.14
CA SER A 498 11.88 4.21 -12.85
C SER A 498 11.63 5.42 -11.94
N TYR A 499 11.26 5.19 -10.66
CA TYR A 499 10.96 6.23 -9.69
C TYR A 499 12.19 6.52 -8.80
N ILE A 500 12.52 7.80 -8.65
CA ILE A 500 13.68 8.28 -7.88
C ILE A 500 13.49 7.90 -6.39
N GLY A 501 14.48 7.23 -5.78
CA GLY A 501 14.46 6.82 -4.38
C GLY A 501 14.00 5.37 -4.12
N GLU A 502 13.31 4.73 -5.06
CA GLU A 502 12.87 3.32 -4.89
C GLU A 502 14.02 2.33 -5.04
N THR A 503 14.95 2.58 -5.97
CA THR A 503 16.11 1.71 -6.18
C THR A 503 17.03 1.68 -4.96
N GLU A 504 17.29 2.84 -4.34
CA GLU A 504 18.06 2.94 -3.10
C GLU A 504 17.41 2.13 -1.97
N LYS A 505 16.08 2.28 -1.82
CA LYS A 505 15.32 1.48 -0.85
C LYS A 505 15.40 -0.02 -1.13
N ASN A 506 15.32 -0.44 -2.40
CA ASN A 506 15.41 -1.84 -2.80
C ASN A 506 16.80 -2.43 -2.46
N ILE A 507 17.87 -1.67 -2.71
CA ILE A 507 19.24 -2.05 -2.34
C ILE A 507 19.34 -2.22 -0.82
N ALA A 508 18.96 -1.19 -0.05
CA ALA A 508 18.98 -1.24 1.42
C ALA A 508 18.16 -2.41 1.99
N GLN A 509 16.97 -2.65 1.43
CA GLN A 509 16.08 -3.73 1.82
C GLN A 509 16.68 -5.11 1.51
N ALA A 510 17.40 -5.28 0.40
CA ALA A 510 18.06 -6.53 0.07
C ALA A 510 19.19 -6.89 1.04
N PHE A 511 20.01 -5.90 1.44
CA PHE A 511 21.04 -6.08 2.47
C PHE A 511 20.43 -6.38 3.85
N LYS A 512 19.36 -5.66 4.21
CA LYS A 512 18.61 -5.91 5.44
C LYS A 512 18.00 -7.32 5.46
N GLU A 513 17.35 -7.73 4.37
CA GLU A 513 16.77 -9.07 4.21
C GLU A 513 17.83 -10.17 4.37
N ALA A 514 19.01 -9.99 3.77
CA ALA A 514 20.09 -10.95 3.89
C ALA A 514 20.65 -11.03 5.31
N ARG A 515 20.76 -9.89 6.00
CA ARG A 515 21.21 -9.81 7.39
C ARG A 515 20.24 -10.52 8.33
N GLU A 516 18.94 -10.22 8.23
CA GLU A 516 17.89 -10.81 9.06
C GLU A 516 17.79 -12.34 8.88
N LYS A 517 18.03 -12.84 7.65
CA LYS A 517 17.99 -14.26 7.34
C LYS A 517 19.31 -15.00 7.56
N GLY A 518 20.40 -14.29 7.84
CA GLY A 518 21.75 -14.88 7.83
C GLY A 518 22.13 -15.49 6.48
N ALA A 519 21.64 -14.91 5.39
CA ALA A 519 21.72 -15.45 4.03
C ALA A 519 23.00 -15.00 3.29
N VAL A 520 23.37 -15.74 2.24
CA VAL A 520 24.31 -15.25 1.23
C VAL A 520 23.56 -14.31 0.29
N LEU A 521 23.99 -13.05 0.22
CA LEU A 521 23.45 -12.04 -0.68
C LEU A 521 24.18 -12.10 -2.02
N VAL A 522 23.43 -12.24 -3.11
CA VAL A 522 23.96 -12.28 -4.47
C VAL A 522 23.28 -11.23 -5.32
N PHE A 523 24.06 -10.31 -5.86
CA PHE A 523 23.60 -9.39 -6.91
C PHE A 523 24.15 -9.85 -8.26
N ASP A 524 23.26 -10.19 -9.17
CA ASP A 524 23.60 -10.70 -10.50
C ASP A 524 23.51 -9.58 -11.55
N GLU A 525 24.52 -9.48 -12.42
CA GLU A 525 24.61 -8.49 -13.52
C GLU A 525 24.66 -7.02 -13.04
N VAL A 526 25.51 -6.74 -12.04
CA VAL A 526 25.57 -5.40 -11.41
C VAL A 526 26.06 -4.28 -12.33
N ASP A 527 26.62 -4.61 -13.50
CA ASP A 527 27.09 -3.66 -14.52
C ASP A 527 25.97 -2.78 -15.11
N SER A 528 24.71 -3.14 -14.94
CA SER A 528 23.60 -2.30 -15.41
C SER A 528 23.25 -1.13 -14.49
N PHE A 529 23.68 -1.14 -13.21
CA PHE A 529 23.39 -0.05 -12.26
C PHE A 529 24.60 0.47 -11.48
N LEU A 530 25.73 -0.24 -11.48
CA LEU A 530 27.00 0.21 -10.89
C LEU A 530 27.93 0.84 -11.93
N GLN A 531 27.37 1.56 -12.91
CA GLN A 531 28.15 2.21 -13.96
C GLN A 531 28.98 3.38 -13.42
N ASP A 532 30.06 3.71 -14.10
CA ASP A 532 30.94 4.81 -13.72
C ASP A 532 30.16 6.14 -13.59
N ARG A 533 30.25 6.73 -12.40
CA ARG A 533 29.64 8.01 -12.02
C ARG A 533 30.07 9.16 -12.93
N SER A 534 31.27 9.07 -13.51
CA SER A 534 31.80 10.08 -14.44
C SER A 534 31.02 10.14 -15.75
N SER A 535 30.38 9.03 -16.13
CA SER A 535 29.56 8.87 -17.34
C SER A 535 28.06 8.99 -17.07
N ALA A 536 27.66 9.21 -15.81
CA ALA A 536 26.27 9.30 -15.40
C ALA A 536 25.63 10.60 -15.92
N VAL A 537 24.52 10.47 -16.64
CA VAL A 537 23.77 11.62 -17.19
C VAL A 537 22.76 12.14 -16.16
N ARG A 538 22.35 11.30 -15.20
CA ARG A 538 21.27 11.60 -14.26
C ARG A 538 21.73 11.45 -12.81
N ASN A 539 21.35 12.40 -11.96
CA ASN A 539 21.74 12.43 -10.54
C ASN A 539 21.33 11.17 -9.74
N TRP A 540 20.27 10.48 -10.17
CA TRP A 540 19.82 9.26 -9.49
C TRP A 540 20.78 8.08 -9.68
N GLU A 541 21.55 8.03 -10.77
CA GLU A 541 22.54 6.97 -11.01
C GLU A 541 23.65 7.04 -9.96
N VAL A 542 24.11 8.25 -9.63
CA VAL A 542 25.12 8.49 -8.58
C VAL A 542 24.60 8.12 -7.18
N SER A 543 23.33 8.43 -6.91
CA SER A 543 22.67 8.11 -5.63
C SER A 543 22.59 6.61 -5.36
N GLN A 544 22.22 5.81 -6.38
CA GLN A 544 22.15 4.36 -6.28
C GLN A 544 23.51 3.72 -5.99
N VAL A 545 24.57 4.17 -6.67
CA VAL A 545 25.94 3.69 -6.38
C VAL A 545 26.33 4.07 -4.95
N ASN A 546 26.06 5.29 -4.49
CA ASN A 546 26.37 5.69 -3.11
C ASN A 546 25.69 4.81 -2.07
N GLU A 547 24.39 4.54 -2.22
CA GLU A 547 23.66 3.66 -1.31
C GLU A 547 24.28 2.25 -1.29
N MET A 548 24.63 1.71 -2.46
CA MET A 548 25.31 0.41 -2.55
C MET A 548 26.60 0.38 -1.73
N LEU A 549 27.44 1.41 -1.84
CA LEU A 549 28.72 1.47 -1.11
C LEU A 549 28.50 1.51 0.41
N VAL A 550 27.54 2.31 0.87
CA VAL A 550 27.17 2.42 2.29
C VAL A 550 26.69 1.07 2.82
N GLN A 551 25.84 0.38 2.07
CA GLN A 551 25.34 -0.94 2.45
C GLN A 551 26.47 -1.98 2.46
N MET A 552 27.35 -1.99 1.46
CA MET A 552 28.51 -2.88 1.41
C MET A 552 29.42 -2.67 2.63
N GLU A 553 29.76 -1.43 2.98
CA GLU A 553 30.64 -1.13 4.12
C GLU A 553 30.06 -1.64 5.46
N ASN A 554 28.75 -1.47 5.64
CA ASN A 554 28.04 -1.83 6.88
C ASN A 554 27.51 -3.27 6.91
N PHE A 555 27.73 -4.06 5.85
CA PHE A 555 27.24 -5.43 5.80
C PHE A 555 28.26 -6.40 6.39
N GLU A 556 27.88 -7.00 7.52
CA GLU A 556 28.59 -8.10 8.19
C GLU A 556 27.98 -9.43 7.75
N GLY A 557 28.39 -9.91 6.58
CA GLY A 557 27.83 -11.11 5.98
C GLY A 557 28.53 -11.47 4.67
N ILE A 558 27.95 -12.42 3.93
CA ILE A 558 28.53 -12.90 2.66
C ILE A 558 27.80 -12.23 1.52
N PHE A 559 28.50 -11.35 0.81
CA PHE A 559 28.02 -10.62 -0.36
C PHE A 559 28.82 -11.00 -1.60
N ILE A 560 28.13 -11.42 -2.66
CA ILE A 560 28.73 -11.78 -3.95
C ILE A 560 28.06 -10.95 -5.05
N ALA A 561 28.84 -10.15 -5.76
CA ALA A 561 28.39 -9.44 -6.97
C ALA A 561 28.92 -10.17 -8.21
N THR A 562 28.10 -10.34 -9.25
CA THR A 562 28.54 -10.83 -10.55
C THR A 562 28.44 -9.74 -11.61
N THR A 563 29.39 -9.70 -12.55
CA THR A 563 29.38 -8.73 -13.65
C THR A 563 30.03 -9.33 -14.89
N ASN A 564 29.57 -8.90 -16.07
CA ASN A 564 30.25 -9.24 -17.33
C ASN A 564 31.31 -8.21 -17.73
N LEU A 565 31.25 -7.00 -17.15
CA LEU A 565 32.00 -5.83 -17.61
C LEU A 565 32.64 -5.10 -16.43
N LEU A 566 33.78 -5.61 -15.95
CA LEU A 566 34.50 -5.01 -14.82
C LEU A 566 34.91 -3.56 -15.11
N ASP A 567 35.32 -3.25 -16.34
CA ASP A 567 35.81 -1.93 -16.75
C ASP A 567 34.74 -0.85 -16.72
N ARG A 568 33.45 -1.23 -16.72
CA ARG A 568 32.34 -0.28 -16.61
C ARG A 568 31.94 0.02 -15.17
N LEU A 569 32.49 -0.71 -14.20
CA LEU A 569 32.11 -0.53 -12.80
C LEU A 569 32.78 0.72 -12.21
N ASP A 570 32.01 1.40 -11.36
CA ASP A 570 32.51 2.53 -10.58
C ASP A 570 33.76 2.15 -9.74
N SER A 571 34.81 2.95 -9.88
CA SER A 571 36.10 2.69 -9.23
C SER A 571 36.02 2.62 -7.70
N ALA A 572 35.07 3.34 -7.09
CA ALA A 572 34.86 3.33 -5.65
C ALA A 572 34.19 2.03 -5.18
N SER A 573 33.35 1.42 -6.03
CA SER A 573 32.76 0.09 -5.82
C SER A 573 33.84 -0.99 -5.84
N ILE A 574 34.74 -0.95 -6.83
CA ILE A 574 35.84 -1.92 -6.97
C ILE A 574 36.71 -1.96 -5.71
N ARG A 575 37.01 -0.80 -5.10
CA ARG A 575 37.86 -0.72 -3.90
C ARG A 575 37.25 -1.37 -2.65
N ARG A 576 35.93 -1.55 -2.58
CA ARG A 576 35.20 -2.09 -1.41
C ARG A 576 34.97 -3.59 -1.44
N PHE A 577 35.25 -4.24 -2.56
CA PHE A 577 35.30 -5.70 -2.62
C PHE A 577 36.63 -6.21 -2.07
N ASP A 578 36.53 -7.15 -1.12
CA ASP A 578 37.67 -7.83 -0.50
C ASP A 578 38.45 -8.64 -1.54
N MET A 579 37.74 -9.25 -2.49
CA MET A 579 38.33 -10.02 -3.59
C MET A 579 37.64 -9.72 -4.93
N LYS A 580 38.43 -9.68 -6.01
CA LYS A 580 37.96 -9.65 -7.40
C LYS A 580 38.45 -10.91 -8.10
N ILE A 581 37.53 -11.69 -8.67
CA ILE A 581 37.84 -13.00 -9.23
C ILE A 581 37.43 -13.02 -10.69
N GLU A 582 38.40 -13.26 -11.56
CA GLU A 582 38.17 -13.41 -12.98
C GLU A 582 37.74 -14.86 -13.27
N PHE A 583 36.62 -15.00 -13.99
CA PHE A 583 36.16 -16.25 -14.56
C PHE A 583 36.39 -16.18 -16.07
N SER A 584 37.42 -16.87 -16.53
CA SER A 584 37.82 -16.89 -17.94
C SER A 584 37.22 -18.09 -18.68
N TYR A 585 37.48 -18.18 -19.98
CA TYR A 585 37.11 -19.33 -20.81
C TYR A 585 37.79 -20.62 -20.32
N LEU A 586 37.18 -21.78 -20.60
CA LEU A 586 37.69 -23.08 -20.19
C LEU A 586 39.09 -23.34 -20.73
N LYS A 587 39.96 -23.94 -19.89
CA LYS A 587 41.22 -24.53 -20.37
C LYS A 587 40.92 -25.78 -21.20
N SER A 588 41.81 -26.15 -22.12
CA SER A 588 41.66 -27.34 -22.96
C SER A 588 41.36 -28.61 -22.13
N GLU A 589 42.05 -28.82 -21.02
CA GLU A 589 41.83 -29.96 -20.13
C GLU A 589 40.44 -29.96 -19.47
N GLN A 590 39.94 -28.78 -19.08
CA GLN A 590 38.62 -28.62 -18.47
C GLN A 590 37.51 -28.82 -19.50
N ALA A 591 37.67 -28.27 -20.72
CA ALA A 591 36.74 -28.46 -21.83
C ALA A 591 36.62 -29.94 -22.22
N LEU A 592 37.74 -30.64 -22.33
CA LEU A 592 37.79 -32.08 -22.58
C LEU A 592 37.08 -32.88 -21.50
N SER A 593 37.34 -32.57 -20.23
CA SER A 593 36.78 -33.28 -19.09
C SER A 593 35.27 -33.06 -18.97
N LEU A 594 34.81 -31.82 -19.17
CA LEU A 594 33.39 -31.47 -19.21
C LEU A 594 32.69 -32.18 -20.38
N PHE A 595 33.28 -32.16 -21.58
CA PHE A 595 32.71 -32.85 -22.75
C PHE A 595 32.57 -34.35 -22.53
N LYS A 596 33.62 -35.02 -22.00
CA LYS A 596 33.55 -36.45 -21.67
C LYS A 596 32.43 -36.76 -20.69
N LYS A 597 32.32 -35.98 -19.61
CA LYS A 597 31.28 -36.15 -18.59
C LYS A 597 29.87 -35.99 -19.19
N GLU A 598 29.66 -35.00 -20.05
CA GLU A 598 28.36 -34.79 -20.69
C GLU A 598 28.04 -35.89 -21.72
N CYS A 599 29.04 -36.38 -22.47
CA CYS A 599 28.87 -37.54 -23.34
C CYS A 599 28.51 -38.81 -22.56
N GLU A 600 29.12 -39.06 -21.40
CA GLU A 600 28.78 -40.17 -20.51
C GLU A 600 27.33 -40.09 -20.02
N ILE A 601 26.89 -38.91 -19.61
CA ILE A 601 25.50 -38.66 -19.15
C ILE A 601 24.50 -38.89 -20.30
N LEU A 602 24.85 -38.51 -21.53
CA LEU A 602 24.00 -38.68 -22.71
C LEU A 602 24.09 -40.06 -23.37
N GLY A 603 25.02 -40.92 -22.95
CA GLY A 603 25.28 -42.22 -23.58
C GLY A 603 25.94 -42.12 -24.96
N LEU A 604 26.62 -41.01 -25.27
CA LEU A 604 27.30 -40.78 -26.54
C LEU A 604 28.75 -41.28 -26.49
N LYS A 605 29.21 -41.95 -27.54
CA LYS A 605 30.61 -42.39 -27.68
C LYS A 605 31.44 -41.35 -28.42
N ALA A 606 32.31 -40.65 -27.70
CA ALA A 606 33.24 -39.68 -28.30
C ALA A 606 34.42 -40.37 -28.99
N SER A 607 34.71 -40.00 -30.23
CA SER A 607 35.90 -40.44 -30.95
C SER A 607 37.15 -39.67 -30.51
N SER A 608 38.34 -40.19 -30.86
CA SER A 608 39.61 -39.48 -30.61
C SER A 608 39.72 -38.17 -31.40
N SER A 609 39.06 -38.07 -32.56
CA SER A 609 38.93 -36.84 -33.33
C SER A 609 38.05 -35.79 -32.64
N ASP A 610 36.92 -36.20 -32.05
CA ASP A 610 36.02 -35.29 -31.33
C ASP A 610 36.72 -34.66 -30.12
N LEU A 611 37.45 -35.47 -29.36
CA LEU A 611 38.24 -34.99 -28.22
C LEU A 611 39.30 -33.99 -28.68
N LYS A 612 40.07 -34.28 -29.73
CA LYS A 612 41.08 -33.35 -30.25
C LYS A 612 40.47 -32.02 -30.68
N LEU A 613 39.30 -32.04 -31.34
CA LEU A 613 38.59 -30.84 -31.78
C LEU A 613 38.13 -29.99 -30.59
N VAL A 614 37.46 -30.60 -29.60
CA VAL A 614 37.01 -29.88 -28.40
C VAL A 614 38.17 -29.28 -27.62
N GLY A 615 39.28 -30.02 -27.48
CA GLY A 615 40.49 -29.51 -26.81
C GLY A 615 41.16 -28.34 -27.53
N SER A 616 40.89 -28.15 -28.83
CA SER A 616 41.40 -27.05 -29.64
C SER A 616 40.53 -25.79 -29.64
N PHE A 617 39.30 -25.87 -29.13
CA PHE A 617 38.39 -24.73 -29.10
C PHE A 617 38.84 -23.68 -28.08
N ALA A 618 39.09 -22.47 -28.58
CA ALA A 618 39.23 -21.27 -27.77
C ALA A 618 37.85 -20.67 -27.46
N PHE A 619 37.75 -19.90 -26.39
CA PHE A 619 36.53 -19.14 -26.01
C PHE A 619 35.30 -19.99 -25.64
N LEU A 620 35.52 -21.25 -25.31
CA LEU A 620 34.49 -22.16 -24.84
C LEU A 620 34.18 -21.91 -23.35
N THR A 621 32.90 -21.95 -22.98
CA THR A 621 32.41 -21.73 -21.63
C THR A 621 31.47 -22.87 -21.21
N PRO A 622 31.30 -23.14 -19.90
CA PRO A 622 30.30 -24.08 -19.43
C PRO A 622 28.88 -23.73 -19.90
N GLY A 623 28.61 -22.44 -20.13
CA GLY A 623 27.35 -21.95 -20.68
C GLY A 623 27.03 -22.48 -22.08
N ASP A 624 28.04 -22.70 -22.92
CA ASP A 624 27.87 -23.22 -24.28
C ASP A 624 27.46 -24.69 -24.25
N PHE A 625 28.11 -25.49 -23.39
CA PHE A 625 27.67 -26.87 -23.10
C PHE A 625 26.22 -26.89 -22.60
N ALA A 626 25.88 -26.02 -21.66
CA ALA A 626 24.51 -25.91 -21.15
C ALA A 626 23.51 -25.49 -22.25
N ALA A 627 23.90 -24.64 -23.21
CA ALA A 627 23.07 -24.26 -24.34
C ALA A 627 22.78 -25.45 -25.26
N VAL A 628 23.81 -26.19 -25.66
CA VAL A 628 23.65 -27.39 -26.49
C VAL A 628 22.84 -28.47 -25.78
N LEU A 629 23.06 -28.70 -24.49
CA LEU A 629 22.26 -29.65 -23.70
C LEU A 629 20.80 -29.22 -23.53
N ARG A 630 20.51 -27.92 -23.46
CA ARG A 630 19.14 -27.42 -23.50
C ARG A 630 18.50 -27.66 -24.87
N ALA A 631 19.24 -27.42 -25.95
CA ALA A 631 18.79 -27.69 -27.31
C ALA A 631 18.51 -29.19 -27.54
N ASN A 632 19.34 -30.06 -26.97
CA ASN A 632 19.19 -31.52 -27.02
C ASN A 632 17.81 -32.01 -26.53
N LYS A 633 17.14 -31.26 -25.65
CA LYS A 633 15.80 -31.62 -25.14
C LYS A 633 14.70 -31.57 -26.20
N PHE A 634 14.86 -30.77 -27.25
CA PHE A 634 13.87 -30.62 -28.33
C PHE A 634 14.46 -30.85 -29.72
N SER A 635 15.79 -30.95 -29.84
CA SER A 635 16.52 -31.35 -31.03
C SER A 635 17.65 -32.30 -30.61
N PRO A 636 17.35 -33.60 -30.45
CA PRO A 636 18.29 -34.58 -29.94
C PRO A 636 19.55 -34.70 -30.79
N LEU A 637 20.70 -34.85 -30.13
CA LEU A 637 22.00 -35.10 -30.75
C LEU A 637 22.04 -36.53 -31.28
N ALA A 638 22.43 -36.70 -32.55
CA ALA A 638 22.60 -38.01 -33.18
C ALA A 638 23.88 -38.71 -32.69
N ASP A 639 24.97 -37.96 -32.53
CA ASP A 639 26.26 -38.48 -32.10
C ASP A 639 27.13 -37.41 -31.39
N ALA A 640 28.32 -37.83 -30.93
CA ALA A 640 29.27 -36.94 -30.28
C ALA A 640 29.84 -35.88 -31.24
N SER A 641 29.95 -36.17 -32.53
CA SER A 641 30.45 -35.22 -33.54
C SER A 641 29.46 -34.08 -33.78
N GLU A 642 28.16 -34.36 -33.76
CA GLU A 642 27.12 -33.33 -33.78
C GLU A 642 27.19 -32.42 -32.55
N PHE A 643 27.49 -32.99 -31.37
CA PHE A 643 27.71 -32.19 -30.16
C PHE A 643 28.91 -31.22 -30.36
N VAL A 644 30.04 -31.72 -30.86
CA VAL A 644 31.21 -30.87 -31.17
C VAL A 644 30.86 -29.77 -32.18
N ASN A 645 30.10 -30.09 -33.22
CA ASN A 645 29.69 -29.11 -34.23
C ASN A 645 28.80 -28.01 -33.63
N ARG A 646 27.81 -28.36 -32.80
CA ARG A 646 26.97 -27.37 -32.14
C ARG A 646 27.74 -26.50 -31.15
N LEU A 647 28.73 -27.06 -30.44
CA LEU A 647 29.64 -26.27 -29.60
C LEU A 647 30.46 -25.27 -30.43
N ASN A 648 30.93 -25.68 -31.60
CA ASN A 648 31.64 -24.80 -32.53
C ASN A 648 30.74 -23.66 -33.04
N ASP A 649 29.47 -23.95 -33.32
CA ASP A 649 28.50 -22.93 -33.72
C ASP A 649 28.23 -21.92 -32.59
N GLU A 650 28.12 -22.34 -31.33
CA GLU A 650 28.01 -21.43 -30.17
C GLU A 650 29.22 -20.48 -30.07
N ILE A 651 30.43 -20.96 -30.36
CA ILE A 651 31.63 -20.11 -30.41
C ILE A 651 31.51 -19.08 -31.54
N ARG A 652 31.03 -19.48 -32.73
CA ARG A 652 30.87 -18.58 -33.89
C ARG A 652 29.86 -17.46 -33.64
N TYR A 653 28.82 -17.70 -32.84
CA TYR A 653 27.84 -16.67 -32.49
C TYR A 653 28.38 -15.61 -31.53
N LYS A 654 29.46 -15.91 -30.80
CA LYS A 654 30.18 -14.91 -30.01
C LYS A 654 30.95 -14.04 -31.00
N LYS A 655 30.43 -12.84 -31.27
CA LYS A 655 31.18 -11.78 -31.99
C LYS A 655 32.39 -11.37 -31.15
N ILE A 656 33.45 -12.16 -31.20
CA ILE A 656 34.71 -11.88 -30.51
C ILE A 656 35.39 -10.78 -31.34
N GLU A 657 35.16 -9.53 -30.97
CA GLU A 657 35.99 -8.43 -31.48
C GLU A 657 37.43 -8.66 -31.02
N ASN A 658 38.38 -8.45 -31.93
CA ASN A 658 39.80 -8.69 -31.73
C ASN A 658 40.36 -7.88 -30.55
N GLU A 659 40.35 -8.42 -29.34
CA GLU A 659 41.19 -7.95 -28.25
C GLU A 659 42.65 -8.37 -28.52
N ARG A 660 43.35 -7.53 -29.29
CA ARG A 660 44.81 -7.50 -29.27
C ARG A 660 45.24 -7.21 -27.83
N ARG A 661 45.88 -8.19 -27.19
CA ARG A 661 46.76 -7.94 -26.04
C ARG A 661 47.85 -6.96 -26.46
N VAL A 662 47.76 -5.71 -26.03
CA VAL A 662 48.89 -4.79 -26.02
C VAL A 662 49.63 -5.08 -24.71
N GLY A 663 50.78 -5.75 -24.83
CA GLY A 663 51.69 -5.94 -23.71
C GLY A 663 52.40 -4.65 -23.34
N PHE A 664 52.69 -4.52 -22.04
CA PHE A 664 53.86 -3.80 -21.54
C PHE A 664 54.75 -4.80 -20.83
#